data_AF-A0A218PCV5-F1
#
_entry.id   AF-A0A218PCV5-F1
#
_cell.length_a   1.000
_cell.length_b   1.000
_cell.length_c   1.000
_cell.angle_alpha   90.00
_cell.angle_beta   90.00
_cell.angle_gamma   90.00
#
_symmetry.space_group_name_H-M   'P 1'
#
loop_
_entity.id
_entity.type
_entity.pdbx_description
1 polymer ?
#
loop_
_entity_poly.entity_id
_entity_poly.type
_entity_poly.pdbx_seq_one_letter_code
_entity_poly.pdbx_strand_id
1 'polypeptide(L)'
;MGEERIRFAEREYGDEEIFEILSEPVREWFKGKFGTFTPPQRYAVVEIHKGENVLISSPTGSGKTLSAFLSAINELILLGREGRLEDKIYVLYVSPLRALNNDIKRNLEVPLREIREVAKELGQELPEIRVGIRTSDTSSYEKSRMLKRPPHILITTPESLAIALNAPKFRERLRTVRYLIVDEVHALAENKRGTHLSLSIERLAGWSEEGFVRIGLSATIHPLEEVAKFVFGFDDNGEPRPGLIVDVSFAKQTEIRVESVVDDLIYTDAGTLSNALYRRLAELIRKHKTTLIFTNTRSGAERVAYNLKKRYPEFEGLVEAHHSSLSRDVRLDVEEKLKRGELRAVVTSTSLELGIDIGTIDLVVLIGSPKSVNRALQRIGRSGHRLHDVSRGIILALDRDDLVEVTVLAHNARNRRLDRVRIPRNPLDVLAQHLLGMALNRVWEVEEAYRVVKRAYPYRDLPFEDFMSVLRYLAGEYVGLEERKVYAKIWLEDGKFGRRGKMTRVIYYMNTGTIPDEAKIRVYTVDKQLIGTVEEEFAERLMPGDVFVLGGRTYEFLRSRGNRIYVVPREGAKPTIPAWFSEMLPLSFDLALDVQRFRGEIAGLLKNPRAERFLMKKYGIDLRAARAILAYFREQEKYSTIPDERTVLVEEVLGDKRNRYFFHTLIGRRANDALSRAFAYLVSERKGTNVGVAINDNGFALILPSDKRLTEEELLELFRIADLREVLKNALDNTELLKRRFRHVANRGLLILRRYVGRRKRLGRQQVMAVTLLKVLRENHPGFPLLREAYREITEDSMDVENAEFFLNLVGEGRVRIVVEHHELPSPFAFNLEAIGSSDVVLMEDRREMIKQLHRRIMAMISG
;
A
#
# COMPACT_ATOMS: atom_id res chain seq x y z
N MET A 1 28.34 -10.93 -23.49
CA MET A 1 27.03 -11.04 -22.82
C MET A 1 27.32 -11.40 -21.38
N GLY A 2 27.22 -10.43 -20.46
CA GLY A 2 27.48 -10.70 -19.03
C GLY A 2 26.37 -11.61 -18.48
N GLU A 3 26.73 -12.61 -17.67
CA GLU A 3 25.76 -13.45 -16.97
C GLU A 3 24.80 -12.57 -16.15
N GLU A 4 23.49 -12.83 -16.24
CA GLU A 4 22.50 -12.21 -15.38
C GLU A 4 22.78 -12.62 -13.92
N ARG A 5 23.23 -11.66 -13.11
CA ARG A 5 23.58 -11.90 -11.69
C ARG A 5 22.37 -12.34 -10.86
N ILE A 6 21.16 -11.91 -11.23
CA ILE A 6 19.91 -12.40 -10.64
C ILE A 6 19.22 -13.27 -11.67
N ARG A 7 18.95 -14.52 -11.31
CA ARG A 7 18.38 -15.54 -12.22
C ARG A 7 17.13 -16.18 -11.64
N PHE A 8 16.27 -16.71 -12.50
CA PHE A 8 15.13 -17.52 -12.07
C PHE A 8 15.56 -18.97 -11.84
N ALA A 9 14.91 -19.64 -10.89
CA ALA A 9 15.14 -21.05 -10.65
C ALA A 9 14.54 -21.90 -11.77
N GLU A 10 15.40 -22.61 -12.51
CA GLU A 10 14.99 -23.46 -13.65
C GLU A 10 14.85 -24.94 -13.27
N ARG A 11 15.42 -25.36 -12.14
CA ARG A 11 15.50 -26.75 -11.70
C ARG A 11 14.89 -26.94 -10.31
N GLU A 12 14.00 -27.92 -10.22
CA GLU A 12 13.51 -28.49 -8.96
C GLU A 12 14.48 -29.56 -8.46
N TYR A 13 14.88 -29.51 -7.19
CA TYR A 13 15.66 -30.57 -6.55
C TYR A 13 14.78 -31.74 -6.14
N GLY A 14 15.26 -32.97 -6.34
CA GLY A 14 14.59 -34.17 -5.83
C GLY A 14 14.64 -34.26 -4.30
N ASP A 15 13.69 -34.96 -3.70
CA ASP A 15 13.60 -35.07 -2.23
C ASP A 15 14.88 -35.68 -1.62
N GLU A 16 15.48 -36.70 -2.26
CA GLU A 16 16.74 -37.31 -1.79
C GLU A 16 17.93 -36.33 -1.83
N GLU A 17 18.04 -35.50 -2.88
CA GLU A 17 19.10 -34.48 -2.97
C GLU A 17 19.01 -33.47 -1.80
N ILE A 18 17.79 -33.14 -1.40
CA ILE A 18 17.56 -32.24 -0.26
C ILE A 18 17.84 -32.98 1.05
N PHE A 19 17.42 -34.23 1.19
CA PHE A 19 17.72 -35.02 2.39
C PHE A 19 19.21 -35.25 2.61
N GLU A 20 20.01 -35.38 1.55
CA GLU A 20 21.46 -35.56 1.63
C GLU A 20 22.18 -34.38 2.33
N ILE A 21 21.72 -33.14 2.10
CA ILE A 21 22.31 -31.94 2.72
C ILE A 21 21.81 -31.69 4.16
N LEU A 22 20.72 -32.36 4.57
CA LEU A 22 20.16 -32.22 5.92
C LEU A 22 20.86 -33.17 6.89
N SER A 23 21.17 -32.66 8.08
CA SER A 23 21.61 -33.46 9.22
C SER A 23 20.57 -34.50 9.58
N GLU A 24 21.03 -35.65 10.07
CA GLU A 24 20.21 -36.81 10.37
C GLU A 24 18.98 -36.48 11.24
N PRO A 25 19.06 -35.73 12.37
CA PRO A 25 17.86 -35.39 13.14
C PRO A 25 16.83 -34.55 12.37
N VAL A 26 17.29 -33.62 11.53
CA VAL A 26 16.40 -32.75 10.74
C VAL A 26 15.75 -33.57 9.63
N ARG A 27 16.50 -34.45 8.99
CA ARG A 27 16.05 -35.35 7.93
C ARG A 27 14.96 -36.30 8.44
N GLU A 28 15.22 -37.00 9.54
CA GLU A 28 14.27 -37.97 10.13
C GLU A 28 13.01 -37.27 10.63
N TRP A 29 13.15 -36.12 11.29
CA TRP A 29 12.00 -35.29 11.67
C TRP A 29 11.15 -34.90 10.45
N PHE A 30 11.79 -34.43 9.38
CA PHE A 30 11.07 -33.98 8.19
C PHE A 30 10.35 -35.14 7.49
N LYS A 31 11.01 -36.30 7.34
CA LYS A 31 10.41 -37.53 6.79
C LYS A 31 9.20 -37.98 7.61
N GLY A 32 9.32 -38.00 8.95
CA GLY A 32 8.21 -38.38 9.83
C GLY A 32 7.05 -37.39 9.84
N LYS A 33 7.33 -36.08 9.72
CA LYS A 33 6.30 -35.03 9.82
C LYS A 33 5.57 -34.74 8.51
N PHE A 34 6.32 -34.65 7.41
CA PHE A 34 5.83 -34.15 6.12
C PHE A 34 5.99 -35.15 4.97
N GLY A 35 6.94 -36.07 5.06
CA GLY A 35 7.25 -37.04 4.01
C GLY A 35 8.05 -36.44 2.85
N THR A 36 7.48 -35.49 2.13
CA THR A 36 8.06 -34.90 0.90
C THR A 36 8.15 -33.38 0.96
N PHE A 37 9.03 -32.77 0.16
CA PHE A 37 9.19 -31.32 0.11
C PHE A 37 8.13 -30.65 -0.78
N THR A 38 7.73 -29.44 -0.41
CA THR A 38 6.86 -28.61 -1.25
C THR A 38 7.65 -27.90 -2.35
N PRO A 39 7.01 -27.44 -3.44
CA PRO A 39 7.70 -26.72 -4.51
C PRO A 39 8.64 -25.60 -4.02
N PRO A 40 8.25 -24.63 -3.18
CA PRO A 40 9.18 -23.59 -2.74
C PRO A 40 10.42 -24.16 -2.01
N GLN A 41 10.25 -25.28 -1.28
CA GLN A 41 11.37 -25.93 -0.60
C GLN A 41 12.31 -26.59 -1.60
N ARG A 42 11.76 -27.27 -2.62
CA ARG A 42 12.52 -27.96 -3.65
C ARG A 42 13.31 -27.05 -4.58
N TYR A 43 12.94 -25.78 -4.72
CA TYR A 43 13.74 -24.82 -5.46
C TYR A 43 14.71 -24.03 -4.57
N ALA A 44 14.40 -23.82 -3.29
CA ALA A 44 15.14 -22.88 -2.45
C ALA A 44 16.14 -23.51 -1.47
N VAL A 45 15.83 -24.65 -0.85
CA VAL A 45 16.57 -25.14 0.34
C VAL A 45 18.05 -25.39 0.04
N VAL A 46 18.35 -26.06 -1.08
CA VAL A 46 19.71 -26.36 -1.51
C VAL A 46 20.49 -25.09 -1.84
N GLU A 47 19.86 -24.13 -2.52
CA GLU A 47 20.49 -22.87 -2.93
C GLU A 47 20.80 -21.98 -1.72
N ILE A 48 19.86 -21.89 -0.77
CA ILE A 48 20.10 -21.22 0.52
C ILE A 48 21.25 -21.89 1.27
N HIS A 49 21.32 -23.23 1.26
CA HIS A 49 22.39 -23.97 1.93
C HIS A 49 23.77 -23.73 1.31
N LYS A 50 23.85 -23.49 -0.01
CA LYS A 50 25.08 -23.09 -0.70
C LYS A 50 25.51 -21.64 -0.41
N GLY A 51 24.69 -20.86 0.29
CA GLY A 51 24.94 -19.45 0.58
C GLY A 51 24.38 -18.46 -0.43
N GLU A 52 23.54 -18.91 -1.37
CA GLU A 52 22.93 -18.06 -2.40
C GLU A 52 21.81 -17.19 -1.81
N ASN A 53 21.73 -15.91 -2.21
CA ASN A 53 20.57 -15.08 -1.86
C ASN A 53 19.33 -15.57 -2.61
N VAL A 54 18.18 -15.66 -1.95
CA VAL A 54 16.96 -16.22 -2.57
C VAL A 54 15.75 -15.33 -2.32
N LEU A 55 14.99 -15.02 -3.37
CA LEU A 55 13.65 -14.46 -3.27
C LEU A 55 12.64 -15.55 -3.58
N ILE A 56 11.82 -15.92 -2.60
CA ILE A 56 10.75 -16.91 -2.77
C ILE A 56 9.42 -16.17 -2.93
N SER A 57 8.84 -16.22 -4.14
CA SER A 57 7.46 -15.83 -4.41
C SER A 57 6.58 -17.07 -4.46
N SER A 58 5.67 -17.18 -3.50
CA SER A 58 4.79 -18.34 -3.39
C SER A 58 3.46 -17.99 -2.74
N PRO A 59 2.37 -18.73 -3.04
CA PRO A 59 1.08 -18.51 -2.41
C PRO A 59 1.17 -18.78 -0.90
N THR A 60 0.22 -18.24 -0.12
CA THR A 60 0.11 -18.58 1.29
C THR A 60 -0.24 -20.04 1.51
N GLY A 61 0.31 -20.63 2.59
CA GLY A 61 0.14 -22.04 2.92
C GLY A 61 1.02 -23.02 2.14
N SER A 62 1.98 -22.53 1.35
CA SER A 62 2.87 -23.34 0.49
C SER A 62 4.14 -23.87 1.19
N GLY A 63 4.38 -23.50 2.46
CA GLY A 63 5.61 -23.86 3.18
C GLY A 63 6.78 -22.89 2.98
N LYS A 64 6.55 -21.69 2.44
CA LYS A 64 7.56 -20.64 2.20
C LYS A 64 8.42 -20.30 3.42
N THR A 65 7.81 -20.21 4.61
CA THR A 65 8.51 -19.90 5.85
C THR A 65 9.49 -21.01 6.21
N LEU A 66 9.05 -22.27 6.16
CA LEU A 66 9.95 -23.40 6.44
C LEU A 66 11.08 -23.49 5.40
N SER A 67 10.81 -23.12 4.13
CA SER A 67 11.85 -23.07 3.08
C SER A 67 13.00 -22.13 3.46
N ALA A 68 12.70 -20.95 4.02
CA ALA A 68 13.72 -20.00 4.45
C ALA A 68 14.46 -20.42 5.74
N PHE A 69 13.79 -21.12 6.64
CA PHE A 69 14.37 -21.51 7.92
C PHE A 69 15.08 -22.86 7.89
N LEU A 70 14.74 -23.78 6.98
CA LEU A 70 15.21 -25.16 7.05
C LEU A 70 16.74 -25.26 6.99
N SER A 71 17.38 -24.56 6.04
CA SER A 71 18.84 -24.53 5.92
C SER A 71 19.51 -23.90 7.14
N ALA A 72 18.92 -22.82 7.68
CA ALA A 72 19.43 -22.15 8.88
C ALA A 72 19.27 -23.01 10.15
N ILE A 73 18.14 -23.71 10.30
CA ILE A 73 17.91 -24.67 11.39
C ILE A 73 18.91 -25.82 11.28
N ASN A 74 19.11 -26.35 10.07
CA ASN A 74 20.07 -27.43 9.84
C ASN A 74 21.49 -27.03 10.28
N GLU A 75 21.95 -25.82 9.92
CA GLU A 75 23.26 -25.32 10.35
C GLU A 75 23.35 -25.16 11.87
N LEU A 76 22.30 -24.62 12.52
CA LEU A 76 22.26 -24.50 13.98
C LEU A 76 22.32 -25.86 14.70
N ILE A 77 21.67 -26.88 14.13
CA ILE A 77 21.72 -28.25 14.64
C ILE A 77 23.12 -28.84 14.47
N LEU A 78 23.77 -28.66 13.31
CA LEU A 78 25.15 -29.09 13.07
C LEU A 78 26.12 -28.45 14.07
N LEU A 79 26.05 -27.13 14.26
CA LEU A 79 26.84 -26.42 15.28
C LEU A 79 26.57 -26.97 16.69
N GLY A 80 25.31 -27.32 16.99
CA GLY A 80 24.92 -27.94 18.25
C GLY A 80 25.59 -29.31 18.46
N ARG A 81 25.58 -30.17 17.43
CA ARG A 81 26.23 -31.50 17.45
C ARG A 81 27.73 -31.42 17.63
N GLU A 82 28.36 -30.42 17.02
CA GLU A 82 29.81 -30.18 17.13
C GLU A 82 30.21 -29.48 18.43
N GLY A 83 29.26 -29.12 19.31
CA GLY A 83 29.54 -28.35 20.53
C GLY A 83 29.98 -26.90 20.27
N ARG A 84 29.71 -26.38 19.07
CA ARG A 84 30.14 -25.05 18.58
C ARG A 84 29.00 -24.02 18.56
N LEU A 85 27.80 -24.39 19.00
CA LEU A 85 26.66 -23.45 19.07
C LEU A 85 26.83 -22.46 20.23
N GLU A 86 27.47 -21.33 19.93
CA GLU A 86 27.69 -20.25 20.89
C GLU A 86 26.44 -19.39 21.14
N ASP A 87 26.46 -18.62 22.24
CA ASP A 87 25.50 -17.56 22.56
C ASP A 87 25.64 -16.35 21.61
N LYS A 88 25.31 -16.55 20.34
CA LYS A 88 25.36 -15.58 19.22
C LYS A 88 24.03 -15.53 18.47
N ILE A 89 23.79 -14.46 17.71
CA ILE A 89 22.62 -14.34 16.81
C ILE A 89 23.08 -14.78 15.43
N TYR A 90 22.53 -15.89 14.94
CA TYR A 90 22.87 -16.45 13.62
C TYR A 90 21.80 -16.12 12.57
N VAL A 91 20.53 -16.09 12.99
CA VAL A 91 19.38 -15.82 12.11
C VAL A 91 18.68 -14.56 12.56
N LEU A 92 18.53 -13.61 11.65
CA LEU A 92 17.74 -12.41 11.83
C LEU A 92 16.50 -12.48 10.93
N TYR A 93 15.33 -12.57 11.54
CA TYR A 93 14.05 -12.54 10.84
C TYR A 93 13.38 -11.17 11.05
N VAL A 94 13.01 -10.51 9.95
CA VAL A 94 12.36 -9.20 9.94
C VAL A 94 10.97 -9.34 9.33
N SER A 95 9.95 -8.98 10.10
CA SER A 95 8.55 -8.94 9.64
C SER A 95 8.00 -7.50 9.65
N PRO A 96 7.10 -7.14 8.71
CA PRO A 96 6.43 -5.86 8.70
C PRO A 96 5.42 -5.69 9.84
N LEU A 97 4.83 -6.79 10.32
CA LEU A 97 3.70 -6.78 11.23
C LEU A 97 4.07 -7.42 12.56
N ARG A 98 3.71 -6.73 13.64
CA ARG A 98 3.97 -7.19 15.00
C ARG A 98 3.17 -8.44 15.37
N ALA A 99 1.95 -8.54 14.86
CA ALA A 99 1.07 -9.67 15.11
C ALA A 99 1.68 -10.98 14.60
N LEU A 100 2.33 -10.93 13.43
CA LEU A 100 3.02 -12.08 12.82
C LEU A 100 4.20 -12.59 13.66
N ASN A 101 4.86 -11.75 14.44
CA ASN A 101 6.08 -12.14 15.17
C ASN A 101 5.83 -13.25 16.20
N ASN A 102 4.67 -13.22 16.89
CA ASN A 102 4.33 -14.24 17.88
C ASN A 102 3.96 -15.57 17.20
N ASP A 103 3.22 -15.50 16.09
CA ASP A 103 2.84 -16.67 15.30
C ASP A 103 4.10 -17.35 14.72
N ILE A 104 5.05 -16.58 14.18
CA ILE A 104 6.33 -17.12 13.67
C ILE A 104 7.16 -17.74 14.78
N LYS A 105 7.23 -17.11 15.96
CA LYS A 105 7.92 -17.69 17.11
C LYS A 105 7.35 -19.06 17.46
N ARG A 106 6.02 -19.17 17.57
CA ARG A 106 5.34 -20.44 17.85
C ARG A 106 5.61 -21.49 16.76
N ASN A 107 5.57 -21.07 15.49
CA ASN A 107 5.82 -21.93 14.34
C ASN A 107 7.29 -22.38 14.22
N LEU A 108 8.22 -21.76 14.96
CA LEU A 108 9.62 -22.19 15.07
C LEU A 108 9.89 -23.02 16.33
N GLU A 109 9.28 -22.69 17.46
CA GLU A 109 9.49 -23.42 18.72
C GLU A 109 9.01 -24.88 18.63
N VAL A 110 7.91 -25.14 17.90
CA VAL A 110 7.39 -26.50 17.66
C VAL A 110 8.39 -27.37 16.90
N PRO A 111 8.83 -27.03 15.66
CA PRO A 111 9.77 -27.88 14.92
C PRO A 111 11.11 -28.03 15.64
N LEU A 112 11.63 -26.96 16.29
CA LEU A 112 12.89 -27.04 17.03
C LEU A 112 12.83 -28.04 18.20
N ARG A 113 11.70 -28.10 18.90
CA ARG A 113 11.47 -29.10 19.97
C ARG A 113 11.36 -30.51 19.40
N GLU A 114 10.56 -30.70 18.34
CA GLU A 114 10.38 -32.00 17.70
C GLU A 114 11.70 -32.57 17.14
N ILE A 115 12.52 -31.74 16.49
CA ILE A 115 13.87 -32.14 16.01
C ILE A 115 14.76 -32.57 17.19
N ARG A 116 14.67 -31.88 18.33
CA ARG A 116 15.44 -32.23 19.53
C ARG A 116 14.97 -33.54 20.15
N GLU A 117 13.68 -33.84 20.10
CA GLU A 117 13.12 -35.12 20.52
C GLU A 117 13.63 -36.26 19.63
N VAL A 118 13.57 -36.09 18.30
CA VAL A 118 14.14 -37.04 17.33
C VAL A 118 15.63 -37.23 17.55
N ALA A 119 16.40 -36.16 17.79
CA ALA A 119 17.82 -36.27 18.11
C ALA A 119 18.08 -37.14 19.36
N LYS A 120 17.25 -36.98 20.39
CA LYS A 120 17.35 -37.77 21.63
C LYS A 120 17.06 -39.25 21.37
N GLU A 121 16.08 -39.57 20.52
CA GLU A 121 15.77 -40.94 20.09
C GLU A 121 16.93 -41.57 19.30
N LEU A 122 17.66 -40.76 18.52
CA LEU A 122 18.88 -41.15 17.82
C LEU A 122 20.13 -41.19 18.72
N GLY A 123 19.99 -41.03 20.05
CA GLY A 123 21.11 -41.04 21.00
C GLY A 123 22.00 -39.79 20.96
N GLN A 124 21.51 -38.68 20.40
CA GLN A 124 22.25 -37.42 20.28
C GLN A 124 21.70 -36.38 21.26
N GLU A 125 22.57 -35.78 22.07
CA GLU A 125 22.19 -34.64 22.91
C GLU A 125 22.41 -33.32 22.18
N LEU A 126 21.33 -32.57 21.94
CA LEU A 126 21.39 -31.25 21.33
C LEU A 126 21.14 -30.13 22.34
N PRO A 127 21.91 -29.03 22.28
CA PRO A 127 21.61 -27.83 23.04
C PRO A 127 20.29 -27.18 22.58
N GLU A 128 19.68 -26.40 23.46
CA GLU A 128 18.47 -25.66 23.12
C GLU A 128 18.74 -24.53 22.11
N ILE A 129 18.05 -24.56 20.97
CA ILE A 129 18.03 -23.46 20.02
C ILE A 129 17.03 -22.40 20.48
N ARG A 130 17.54 -21.22 20.87
CA ARG A 130 16.74 -20.15 21.46
C ARG A 130 16.16 -19.21 20.41
N VAL A 131 14.86 -18.96 20.47
CA VAL A 131 14.13 -17.99 19.64
C VAL A 131 13.71 -16.78 20.49
N GLY A 132 14.02 -15.57 20.04
CA GLY A 132 13.69 -14.33 20.77
C GLY A 132 13.01 -13.29 19.90
N ILE A 133 12.06 -12.55 20.47
CA ILE A 133 11.38 -11.43 19.80
C ILE A 133 11.86 -10.11 20.37
N ARG A 134 12.43 -9.24 19.53
CA ARG A 134 12.79 -7.86 19.90
C ARG A 134 11.98 -6.87 19.09
N THR A 135 11.00 -6.24 19.73
CA THR A 135 10.20 -5.15 19.18
C THR A 135 10.13 -3.94 20.11
N SER A 136 9.39 -2.93 19.66
CA SER A 136 8.86 -1.81 20.45
C SER A 136 8.26 -2.23 21.82
N ASP A 137 7.53 -3.36 21.89
CA ASP A 137 6.84 -3.81 23.13
C ASP A 137 7.73 -4.66 24.03
N THR A 138 8.88 -5.13 23.54
CA THR A 138 9.77 -5.96 24.36
C THR A 138 10.23 -5.16 25.57
N SER A 139 10.06 -5.75 26.75
CA SER A 139 10.34 -5.08 28.02
C SER A 139 11.84 -4.76 28.16
N SER A 140 12.18 -3.78 29.01
CA SER A 140 13.58 -3.48 29.32
C SER A 140 14.31 -4.68 29.95
N TYR A 141 13.59 -5.50 30.73
CA TYR A 141 14.09 -6.73 31.31
C TYR A 141 14.49 -7.74 30.24
N GLU A 142 13.59 -8.05 29.29
CA GLU A 142 13.89 -8.97 28.19
C GLU A 142 15.01 -8.47 27.29
N LYS A 143 15.04 -7.17 26.99
CA LYS A 143 16.13 -6.53 26.22
C LYS A 143 17.49 -6.71 26.92
N SER A 144 17.53 -6.61 28.24
CA SER A 144 18.74 -6.85 29.05
C SER A 144 19.13 -8.32 29.07
N ARG A 145 18.15 -9.23 29.20
CA ARG A 145 18.37 -10.68 29.12
C ARG A 145 18.99 -11.09 27.78
N MET A 146 18.43 -10.60 26.67
CA MET A 146 18.96 -10.85 25.32
C MET A 146 20.37 -10.28 25.11
N LEU A 147 20.79 -9.27 25.86
CA LEU A 147 22.15 -8.75 25.76
C LEU A 147 23.18 -9.68 26.44
N LYS A 148 22.78 -10.25 27.59
CA LYS A 148 23.61 -11.20 28.35
C LYS A 148 23.68 -12.56 27.66
N ARG A 149 22.53 -13.09 27.25
CA ARG A 149 22.37 -14.37 26.56
C ARG A 149 21.48 -14.16 25.33
N PRO A 150 22.06 -13.81 24.17
CA PRO A 150 21.30 -13.58 22.96
C PRO A 150 20.58 -14.85 22.47
N PRO A 151 19.45 -14.70 21.76
CA PRO A 151 18.83 -15.82 21.07
C PRO A 151 19.64 -16.19 19.82
N HIS A 152 19.56 -17.44 19.37
CA HIS A 152 20.16 -17.87 18.10
C HIS A 152 19.36 -17.36 16.90
N ILE A 153 18.04 -17.27 17.07
CA ILE A 153 17.10 -16.71 16.09
C ILE A 153 16.44 -15.46 16.69
N LEU A 154 16.70 -14.29 16.09
CA LEU A 154 16.10 -13.02 16.50
C LEU A 154 15.00 -12.61 15.52
N ILE A 155 13.76 -12.53 16.00
CA ILE A 155 12.60 -11.99 15.30
C ILE A 155 12.46 -10.50 15.66
N THR A 156 12.37 -9.62 14.66
CA THR A 156 12.28 -8.17 14.88
C THR A 156 11.43 -7.45 13.82
N THR A 157 11.34 -6.12 13.94
CA THR A 157 10.70 -5.23 12.96
C THR A 157 11.73 -4.25 12.39
N PRO A 158 11.50 -3.64 11.22
CA PRO A 158 12.42 -2.67 10.62
C PRO A 158 12.89 -1.57 11.59
N GLU A 159 11.96 -0.98 12.35
CA GLU A 159 12.25 0.10 13.29
C GLU A 159 13.08 -0.40 14.48
N SER A 160 12.77 -1.60 14.96
CA SER A 160 13.47 -2.21 16.09
C SER A 160 14.90 -2.65 15.71
N LEU A 161 15.10 -3.08 14.47
CA LEU A 161 16.41 -3.36 13.89
C LEU A 161 17.27 -2.08 13.81
N ALA A 162 16.73 -0.98 13.30
CA ALA A 162 17.47 0.28 13.25
C ALA A 162 17.88 0.77 14.65
N ILE A 163 17.01 0.63 15.65
CA ILE A 163 17.36 0.93 17.05
C ILE A 163 18.47 -0.02 17.54
N ALA A 164 18.39 -1.32 17.23
CA ALA A 164 19.40 -2.31 17.61
C ALA A 164 20.77 -2.01 17.01
N LEU A 165 20.84 -1.59 15.74
CA LEU A 165 22.07 -1.19 15.03
C LEU A 165 22.75 0.07 15.60
N ASN A 166 22.06 0.82 16.45
CA ASN A 166 22.61 2.00 17.11
C ASN A 166 22.88 1.76 18.60
N ALA A 167 22.39 0.64 19.16
CA ALA A 167 22.57 0.27 20.56
C ALA A 167 23.97 -0.34 20.76
N PRO A 168 24.94 0.37 21.37
CA PRO A 168 26.35 0.01 21.27
C PRO A 168 26.66 -1.43 21.67
N LYS A 169 26.12 -1.88 22.82
CA LYS A 169 26.36 -3.25 23.30
C LYS A 169 25.61 -4.32 22.50
N PHE A 170 24.42 -3.99 22.00
CA PHE A 170 23.58 -4.98 21.31
C PHE A 170 23.96 -5.12 19.83
N ARG A 171 24.46 -4.06 19.20
CA ARG A 171 24.97 -4.08 17.83
C ARG A 171 26.08 -5.12 17.66
N GLU A 172 26.97 -5.26 18.64
CA GLU A 172 28.03 -6.28 18.58
C GLU A 172 27.45 -7.71 18.52
N ARG A 173 26.24 -7.95 19.03
CA ARG A 173 25.55 -9.25 18.91
C ARG A 173 24.99 -9.53 17.52
N LEU A 174 24.91 -8.52 16.64
CA LEU A 174 24.37 -8.66 15.28
C LEU A 174 25.45 -8.95 14.23
N ARG A 175 26.75 -8.87 14.59
CA ARG A 175 27.86 -9.07 13.66
C ARG A 175 27.96 -10.51 13.14
N THR A 176 27.43 -11.44 13.93
CA THR A 176 27.47 -12.89 13.70
C THR A 176 26.28 -13.43 12.90
N VAL A 177 25.40 -12.54 12.42
CA VAL A 177 24.25 -12.94 11.60
C VAL A 177 24.76 -13.55 10.30
N ARG A 178 24.29 -14.76 9.99
CA ARG A 178 24.58 -15.53 8.77
C ARG A 178 23.38 -15.60 7.82
N TYR A 179 22.17 -15.53 8.35
CA TYR A 179 20.93 -15.51 7.57
C TYR A 179 20.07 -14.31 7.95
N LEU A 180 19.68 -13.53 6.94
CA LEU A 180 18.69 -12.48 7.05
C LEU A 180 17.44 -12.90 6.26
N ILE A 181 16.32 -13.08 6.96
CA ILE A 181 15.03 -13.37 6.36
C ILE A 181 14.16 -12.11 6.43
N VAL A 182 13.72 -11.61 5.28
CA VAL A 182 12.76 -10.51 5.17
C VAL A 182 11.43 -11.10 4.72
N ASP A 183 10.46 -11.14 5.62
CA ASP A 183 9.14 -11.68 5.32
C ASP A 183 8.17 -10.63 4.80
N GLU A 184 7.17 -11.10 4.04
CA GLU A 184 6.12 -10.29 3.44
C GLU A 184 6.69 -9.07 2.70
N VAL A 185 7.69 -9.29 1.84
CA VAL A 185 8.43 -8.24 1.13
C VAL A 185 7.48 -7.28 0.38
N HIS A 186 6.40 -7.80 -0.21
CA HIS A 186 5.37 -6.99 -0.87
C HIS A 186 4.71 -5.94 0.04
N ALA A 187 4.60 -6.20 1.35
CA ALA A 187 4.06 -5.23 2.30
C ALA A 187 5.08 -4.15 2.70
N LEU A 188 6.35 -4.33 2.36
CA LEU A 188 7.44 -3.38 2.65
C LEU A 188 7.88 -2.60 1.42
N ALA A 189 7.92 -3.25 0.24
CA ALA A 189 8.48 -2.70 -0.98
C ALA A 189 7.87 -1.33 -1.36
N GLU A 190 6.56 -1.17 -1.23
CA GLU A 190 5.84 0.03 -1.70
C GLU A 190 5.75 1.17 -0.68
N ASN A 191 6.57 1.16 0.38
CA ASN A 191 6.51 2.23 1.37
C ASN A 191 7.86 2.53 2.04
N LYS A 192 7.91 3.68 2.72
CA LYS A 192 9.11 4.15 3.43
C LYS A 192 9.60 3.21 4.53
N ARG A 193 8.78 2.28 5.06
CA ARG A 193 9.28 1.26 6.01
C ARG A 193 10.20 0.27 5.32
N GLY A 194 9.89 -0.14 4.09
CA GLY A 194 10.80 -0.94 3.27
C GLY A 194 12.07 -0.18 2.92
N THR A 195 11.97 1.10 2.56
CA THR A 195 13.16 1.91 2.30
C THR A 195 14.08 2.04 3.51
N HIS A 196 13.50 2.26 4.68
CA HIS A 196 14.22 2.27 5.95
C HIS A 196 14.86 0.91 6.26
N LEU A 197 14.14 -0.20 6.03
CA LEU A 197 14.69 -1.54 6.18
C LEU A 197 15.89 -1.77 5.24
N SER A 198 15.77 -1.40 3.97
CA SER A 198 16.84 -1.57 2.97
C SER A 198 18.14 -0.91 3.44
N LEU A 199 18.08 0.34 3.93
CA LEU A 199 19.26 0.99 4.54
C LEU A 199 19.72 0.33 5.85
N SER A 200 18.81 -0.20 6.67
CA SER A 200 19.20 -0.96 7.87
C SER A 200 19.97 -2.22 7.52
N ILE A 201 19.58 -2.92 6.44
CA ILE A 201 20.26 -4.12 5.95
C ILE A 201 21.66 -3.78 5.46
N GLU A 202 21.84 -2.71 4.67
CA GLU A 202 23.17 -2.31 4.20
C GLU A 202 24.08 -1.82 5.34
N ARG A 203 23.51 -1.12 6.32
CA ARG A 203 24.26 -0.80 7.55
C ARG A 203 24.66 -2.06 8.30
N LEU A 204 23.77 -3.04 8.45
CA LEU A 204 24.09 -4.34 9.07
C LEU A 204 25.21 -5.07 8.31
N ALA A 205 25.14 -5.10 6.97
CA ALA A 205 26.16 -5.70 6.12
C ALA A 205 27.54 -5.07 6.36
N GLY A 206 27.61 -3.74 6.55
CA GLY A 206 28.85 -3.06 6.91
C GLY A 206 29.43 -3.40 8.29
N TRP A 207 28.68 -4.08 9.16
CA TRP A 207 29.16 -4.57 10.48
C TRP A 207 29.31 -6.10 10.55
N SER A 208 28.84 -6.82 9.53
CA SER A 208 28.90 -8.28 9.48
C SER A 208 30.36 -8.74 9.34
N GLU A 209 30.71 -9.85 10.01
CA GLU A 209 32.06 -10.42 9.96
C GLU A 209 32.29 -11.26 8.70
N GLU A 210 31.30 -12.06 8.29
CA GLU A 210 31.40 -13.04 7.20
C GLU A 210 30.39 -12.77 6.06
N GLY A 211 29.61 -11.69 6.15
CA GLY A 211 28.42 -11.48 5.32
C GLY A 211 27.23 -12.33 5.78
N PHE A 212 26.12 -12.24 5.06
CA PHE A 212 24.94 -13.06 5.32
C PHE A 212 24.13 -13.32 4.05
N VAL A 213 23.46 -14.48 4.02
CA VAL A 213 22.49 -14.86 3.01
C VAL A 213 21.22 -14.03 3.20
N ARG A 214 20.73 -13.41 2.12
CA ARG A 214 19.51 -12.60 2.10
C ARG A 214 18.38 -13.41 1.51
N ILE A 215 17.35 -13.65 2.31
CA ILE A 215 16.19 -14.45 1.93
C ILE A 215 14.96 -13.55 1.98
N GLY A 216 14.36 -13.29 0.82
CA GLY A 216 13.09 -12.58 0.70
C GLY A 216 11.93 -13.56 0.62
N LEU A 217 10.90 -13.36 1.43
CA LEU A 217 9.64 -14.11 1.32
C LEU A 217 8.54 -13.16 0.87
N SER A 218 7.85 -13.52 -0.20
CA SER A 218 6.71 -12.75 -0.68
C SER A 218 5.57 -13.65 -1.13
N ALA A 219 4.35 -13.14 -1.01
CA ALA A 219 3.25 -13.59 -1.84
C ALA A 219 3.51 -13.18 -3.31
N THR A 220 2.52 -13.41 -4.17
CA THR A 220 2.50 -12.94 -5.56
C THR A 220 2.78 -11.44 -5.65
N ILE A 221 3.87 -11.08 -6.33
CA ILE A 221 4.35 -9.70 -6.53
C ILE A 221 5.03 -9.58 -7.90
N HIS A 222 5.00 -8.40 -8.51
CA HIS A 222 5.59 -8.15 -9.83
C HIS A 222 6.18 -6.73 -9.93
N PRO A 223 7.30 -6.51 -10.65
CA PRO A 223 8.20 -7.52 -11.21
C PRO A 223 9.13 -8.12 -10.14
N LEU A 224 9.39 -9.42 -10.23
CA LEU A 224 10.15 -10.16 -9.20
C LEU A 224 11.62 -9.75 -9.17
N GLU A 225 12.18 -9.36 -10.31
CA GLU A 225 13.55 -8.91 -10.49
C GLU A 225 13.80 -7.61 -9.71
N GLU A 226 12.88 -6.66 -9.77
CA GLU A 226 13.00 -5.42 -9.00
C GLU A 226 12.85 -5.67 -7.50
N VAL A 227 11.99 -6.61 -7.11
CA VAL A 227 11.84 -7.04 -5.71
C VAL A 227 13.10 -7.78 -5.22
N ALA A 228 13.72 -8.59 -6.07
CA ALA A 228 14.97 -9.28 -5.76
C ALA A 228 16.09 -8.26 -5.55
N LYS A 229 16.25 -7.29 -6.46
CA LYS A 229 17.20 -6.17 -6.29
C LYS A 229 16.92 -5.38 -5.00
N PHE A 230 15.66 -5.21 -4.63
CA PHE A 230 15.28 -4.56 -3.37
C PHE A 230 15.75 -5.32 -2.12
N VAL A 231 15.61 -6.65 -2.11
CA VAL A 231 16.04 -7.51 -0.99
C VAL A 231 17.57 -7.68 -0.97
N PHE A 232 18.17 -7.97 -2.12
CA PHE A 232 19.59 -8.31 -2.24
C PHE A 232 20.50 -7.09 -2.21
N GLY A 233 20.00 -5.92 -2.61
CA GLY A 233 20.76 -4.68 -2.71
C GLY A 233 21.85 -4.73 -3.80
N PHE A 234 22.75 -3.76 -3.75
CA PHE A 234 23.81 -3.54 -4.73
C PHE A 234 25.19 -3.62 -4.09
N ASP A 235 26.21 -3.97 -4.86
CA ASP A 235 27.61 -3.89 -4.44
C ASP A 235 28.22 -2.51 -4.69
N ASP A 236 29.52 -2.37 -4.44
CA ASP A 236 30.25 -1.09 -4.57
C ASP A 236 30.43 -0.62 -6.01
N ASN A 237 30.24 -1.51 -7.00
CA ASN A 237 30.27 -1.16 -8.42
C ASN A 237 28.91 -0.66 -8.92
N GLY A 238 27.89 -0.64 -8.05
CA GLY A 238 26.52 -0.28 -8.42
C GLY A 238 25.79 -1.39 -9.16
N GLU A 239 26.29 -2.63 -9.10
CA GLU A 239 25.64 -3.80 -9.70
C GLU A 239 24.79 -4.55 -8.67
N PRO A 240 23.68 -5.17 -9.07
CA PRO A 240 22.84 -5.95 -8.16
C PRO A 240 23.62 -7.16 -7.64
N ARG A 241 23.47 -7.44 -6.33
CA ARG A 241 24.05 -8.66 -5.75
C ARG A 241 23.43 -9.90 -6.36
N PRO A 242 24.21 -10.98 -6.55
CA PRO A 242 23.72 -12.17 -7.18
C PRO A 242 22.68 -12.87 -6.31
N GLY A 243 21.78 -13.60 -6.95
CA GLY A 243 20.78 -14.39 -6.26
C GLY A 243 19.79 -15.09 -7.19
N LEU A 244 18.92 -15.87 -6.57
CA LEU A 244 17.94 -16.71 -7.23
C LEU A 244 16.52 -16.24 -6.94
N ILE A 245 15.67 -16.20 -7.95
CA ILE A 245 14.23 -16.00 -7.83
C ILE A 245 13.55 -17.35 -7.95
N VAL A 246 12.87 -17.76 -6.89
CA VAL A 246 12.00 -18.93 -6.85
C VAL A 246 10.55 -18.46 -7.01
N ASP A 247 10.03 -18.52 -8.23
CA ASP A 247 8.61 -18.25 -8.49
C ASP A 247 7.83 -19.56 -8.57
N VAL A 248 7.12 -19.88 -7.50
CA VAL A 248 6.17 -21.00 -7.44
C VAL A 248 4.74 -20.51 -7.20
N SER A 249 4.45 -19.27 -7.61
CA SER A 249 3.10 -18.70 -7.62
C SER A 249 2.10 -19.59 -8.36
N PHE A 250 2.60 -20.48 -9.22
CA PHE A 250 1.79 -21.37 -10.01
C PHE A 250 1.21 -22.59 -9.30
N ALA A 251 1.75 -22.96 -8.14
CA ALA A 251 1.46 -24.25 -7.52
C ALA A 251 0.03 -24.38 -6.96
N LYS A 252 -0.68 -23.27 -6.74
CA LYS A 252 -2.03 -23.27 -6.14
C LYS A 252 -3.11 -22.91 -7.16
N GLN A 253 -4.15 -23.74 -7.24
CA GLN A 253 -5.31 -23.46 -8.08
C GLN A 253 -6.19 -22.38 -7.44
N THR A 254 -6.67 -21.44 -8.26
CA THR A 254 -7.55 -20.36 -7.81
C THR A 254 -8.82 -20.34 -8.67
N GLU A 255 -9.98 -20.46 -8.04
CA GLU A 255 -11.29 -20.27 -8.66
C GLU A 255 -11.81 -18.88 -8.32
N ILE A 256 -11.95 -18.02 -9.34
CA ILE A 256 -12.49 -16.67 -9.18
C ILE A 256 -13.77 -16.58 -9.99
N ARG A 257 -14.85 -16.12 -9.38
CA ARG A 257 -16.13 -15.84 -10.06
C ARG A 257 -16.52 -14.39 -9.86
N VAL A 258 -17.12 -13.81 -10.89
CA VAL A 258 -17.73 -12.47 -10.84
C VAL A 258 -19.23 -12.67 -10.93
N GLU A 259 -19.97 -12.08 -10.00
CA GLU A 259 -21.42 -12.14 -9.96
C GLU A 259 -22.01 -10.73 -9.86
N SER A 260 -23.03 -10.45 -10.67
CA SER A 260 -23.97 -9.38 -10.38
C SER A 260 -25.09 -9.93 -9.50
N VAL A 261 -25.44 -9.21 -8.43
CA VAL A 261 -26.53 -9.62 -7.54
C VAL A 261 -27.92 -9.26 -8.08
N VAL A 262 -27.99 -8.44 -9.13
CA VAL A 262 -29.22 -8.01 -9.81
C VAL A 262 -29.06 -8.06 -11.33
N ASP A 263 -30.18 -8.14 -12.05
CA ASP A 263 -30.17 -8.18 -13.52
C ASP A 263 -29.93 -6.79 -14.13
N ASP A 264 -30.29 -5.72 -13.41
CA ASP A 264 -30.14 -4.33 -13.85
C ASP A 264 -29.49 -3.48 -12.75
N LEU A 265 -28.28 -3.01 -12.99
CA LEU A 265 -27.51 -2.20 -12.02
C LEU A 265 -27.90 -0.71 -12.01
N ILE A 266 -28.76 -0.26 -12.92
CA ILE A 266 -29.18 1.13 -13.07
C ILE A 266 -30.52 1.34 -12.38
N TYR A 267 -31.54 0.59 -12.80
CA TYR A 267 -32.92 0.85 -12.41
C TYR A 267 -33.33 0.17 -11.12
N THR A 268 -32.61 -0.87 -10.69
CA THR A 268 -32.86 -1.51 -9.40
C THR A 268 -32.70 -0.49 -8.26
N ASP A 269 -33.71 -0.37 -7.39
CA ASP A 269 -33.64 0.53 -6.24
C ASP A 269 -32.60 0.05 -5.21
N ALA A 270 -32.15 0.99 -4.38
CA ALA A 270 -31.11 0.72 -3.38
C ALA A 270 -31.53 -0.36 -2.38
N GLY A 271 -32.82 -0.40 -2.02
CA GLY A 271 -33.38 -1.41 -1.14
C GLY A 271 -33.32 -2.80 -1.75
N THR A 272 -33.78 -2.95 -3.00
CA THR A 272 -33.76 -4.23 -3.72
C THR A 272 -32.34 -4.73 -3.96
N LEU A 273 -31.39 -3.87 -4.38
CA LEU A 273 -30.00 -4.28 -4.53
C LEU A 273 -29.40 -4.71 -3.18
N SER A 274 -29.63 -3.92 -2.12
CA SER A 274 -29.19 -4.22 -0.77
C SER A 274 -29.74 -5.58 -0.30
N ASN A 275 -31.04 -5.82 -0.50
CA ASN A 275 -31.68 -7.09 -0.19
C ASN A 275 -31.08 -8.25 -0.98
N ALA A 276 -30.83 -8.09 -2.28
CA ALA A 276 -30.20 -9.11 -3.12
C ALA A 276 -28.76 -9.41 -2.65
N LEU A 277 -27.97 -8.39 -2.31
CA LEU A 277 -26.63 -8.53 -1.78
C LEU A 277 -26.62 -9.33 -0.46
N TYR A 278 -27.41 -8.91 0.53
CA TYR A 278 -27.43 -9.58 1.84
C TYR A 278 -28.00 -10.99 1.76
N ARG A 279 -28.99 -11.22 0.90
CA ARG A 279 -29.50 -12.57 0.61
C ARG A 279 -28.39 -13.45 0.03
N ARG A 280 -27.65 -12.94 -0.95
CA ARG A 280 -26.55 -13.68 -1.57
C ARG A 280 -25.43 -13.98 -0.57
N LEU A 281 -25.03 -13.00 0.24
CA LEU A 281 -24.03 -13.21 1.30
C LEU A 281 -24.49 -14.28 2.29
N ALA A 282 -25.75 -14.24 2.74
CA ALA A 282 -26.30 -15.25 3.65
C ALA A 282 -26.30 -16.66 3.02
N GLU A 283 -26.66 -16.80 1.74
CA GLU A 283 -26.54 -18.07 1.01
C GLU A 283 -25.10 -18.60 0.97
N LEU A 284 -24.14 -17.73 0.70
CA LEU A 284 -22.72 -18.10 0.64
C LEU A 284 -22.21 -18.54 2.02
N ILE A 285 -22.54 -17.79 3.08
CA ILE A 285 -22.18 -18.13 4.47
C ILE A 285 -22.77 -19.49 4.88
N ARG A 286 -24.03 -19.78 4.51
CA ARG A 286 -24.67 -21.06 4.84
C ARG A 286 -24.00 -22.24 4.13
N LYS A 287 -23.54 -22.06 2.89
CA LYS A 287 -22.93 -23.11 2.05
C LYS A 287 -21.47 -23.43 2.41
N HIS A 288 -20.81 -22.57 3.18
CA HIS A 288 -19.38 -22.68 3.48
C HIS A 288 -19.16 -22.76 5.00
N LYS A 289 -18.04 -23.35 5.41
CA LYS A 289 -17.69 -23.49 6.82
C LYS A 289 -17.38 -22.14 7.44
N THR A 290 -16.50 -21.37 6.79
CA THR A 290 -16.09 -20.05 7.25
C THR A 290 -15.83 -19.14 6.05
N THR A 291 -16.62 -18.08 5.94
CA THR A 291 -16.51 -17.10 4.85
C THR A 291 -15.79 -15.83 5.31
N LEU A 292 -14.74 -15.41 4.60
CA LEU A 292 -14.10 -14.12 4.82
C LEU A 292 -14.63 -13.09 3.81
N ILE A 293 -15.26 -12.02 4.29
CA ILE A 293 -15.91 -11.01 3.45
C ILE A 293 -15.11 -9.71 3.51
N PHE A 294 -14.59 -9.25 2.38
CA PHE A 294 -13.86 -8.00 2.26
C PHE A 294 -14.76 -6.86 1.79
N THR A 295 -14.66 -5.72 2.49
CA THR A 295 -15.20 -4.43 2.08
C THR A 295 -14.06 -3.44 1.85
N ASN A 296 -14.29 -2.44 1.00
CA ASN A 296 -13.25 -1.43 0.72
C ASN A 296 -13.08 -0.40 1.84
N THR A 297 -14.03 -0.29 2.78
CA THR A 297 -13.98 0.69 3.87
C THR A 297 -14.22 0.02 5.22
N ARG A 298 -13.75 0.66 6.32
CA ARG A 298 -13.97 0.17 7.69
C ARG A 298 -15.44 0.28 8.07
N SER A 299 -16.04 1.41 7.73
CA SER A 299 -17.47 1.67 7.85
C SER A 299 -18.34 0.66 7.09
N GLY A 300 -17.87 0.18 5.94
CA GLY A 300 -18.51 -0.88 5.17
C GLY A 300 -18.52 -2.22 5.90
N ALA A 301 -17.41 -2.58 6.55
CA ALA A 301 -17.30 -3.84 7.28
C ALA A 301 -18.30 -3.91 8.44
N GLU A 302 -18.36 -2.85 9.26
CA GLU A 302 -19.32 -2.71 10.36
C GLU A 302 -20.76 -2.77 9.86
N ARG A 303 -21.07 -2.03 8.78
CA ARG A 303 -22.41 -1.98 8.20
C ARG A 303 -22.86 -3.35 7.67
N VAL A 304 -21.96 -4.08 7.00
CA VAL A 304 -22.28 -5.41 6.46
C VAL A 304 -22.47 -6.41 7.58
N ALA A 305 -21.58 -6.45 8.58
CA ALA A 305 -21.73 -7.32 9.75
C ALA A 305 -23.03 -7.05 10.50
N TYR A 306 -23.34 -5.78 10.78
CA TYR A 306 -24.59 -5.38 11.44
C TYR A 306 -25.84 -5.80 10.64
N ASN A 307 -25.88 -5.56 9.33
CA ASN A 307 -27.03 -5.91 8.51
C ASN A 307 -27.23 -7.42 8.36
N LEU A 308 -26.14 -8.19 8.29
CA LEU A 308 -26.23 -9.66 8.28
C LEU A 308 -26.87 -10.16 9.56
N LYS A 309 -26.39 -9.71 10.73
CA LYS A 309 -26.96 -10.08 12.04
C LYS A 309 -28.41 -9.63 12.21
N LYS A 310 -28.72 -8.40 11.80
CA LYS A 310 -30.08 -7.84 11.90
C LYS A 310 -31.10 -8.58 11.03
N ARG A 311 -30.73 -8.97 9.81
CA ARG A 311 -31.64 -9.61 8.83
C ARG A 311 -31.74 -11.11 9.02
N TYR A 312 -30.70 -11.73 9.56
CA TYR A 312 -30.56 -13.17 9.75
C TYR A 312 -30.10 -13.43 11.20
N PRO A 313 -31.03 -13.49 12.17
CA PRO A 313 -30.71 -13.67 13.59
C PRO A 313 -29.88 -14.91 13.89
N GLU A 314 -29.90 -15.93 13.02
CA GLU A 314 -29.04 -17.11 13.15
C GLU A 314 -27.54 -16.81 13.05
N PHE A 315 -27.16 -15.62 12.58
CA PHE A 315 -25.77 -15.17 12.49
C PHE A 315 -25.28 -14.40 13.72
N GLU A 316 -26.14 -14.16 14.71
CA GLU A 316 -25.75 -13.51 15.96
C GLU A 316 -24.65 -14.34 16.68
N GLY A 317 -23.56 -13.68 17.08
CA GLY A 317 -22.38 -14.34 17.66
C GLY A 317 -21.54 -15.19 16.69
N LEU A 318 -21.97 -15.38 15.44
CA LEU A 318 -21.24 -16.17 14.41
C LEU A 318 -20.62 -15.29 13.31
N VAL A 319 -21.03 -14.01 13.23
CA VAL A 319 -20.53 -13.03 12.26
C VAL A 319 -19.98 -11.81 12.98
N GLU A 320 -18.69 -11.54 12.79
CA GLU A 320 -17.98 -10.43 13.43
C GLU A 320 -17.28 -9.51 12.44
N ALA A 321 -17.11 -8.24 12.81
CA ALA A 321 -16.34 -7.27 12.05
C ALA A 321 -14.87 -7.27 12.50
N HIS A 322 -13.95 -6.99 11.57
CA HIS A 322 -12.52 -6.87 11.86
C HIS A 322 -11.85 -5.74 11.06
N HIS A 323 -11.36 -4.70 11.74
CA HIS A 323 -10.60 -3.61 11.09
C HIS A 323 -9.72 -2.85 12.08
N SER A 324 -8.78 -2.03 11.56
CA SER A 324 -7.77 -1.32 12.36
C SER A 324 -8.32 -0.34 13.41
N SER A 325 -9.55 0.14 13.28
CA SER A 325 -10.19 1.00 14.29
C SER A 325 -10.68 0.27 15.54
N LEU A 326 -10.73 -1.07 15.53
CA LEU A 326 -11.10 -1.87 16.71
C LEU A 326 -9.93 -1.93 17.71
N SER A 327 -10.28 -2.10 18.99
CA SER A 327 -9.27 -2.31 20.03
C SER A 327 -8.47 -3.58 19.74
N ARG A 328 -7.22 -3.63 20.25
CA ARG A 328 -6.35 -4.79 20.07
C ARG A 328 -7.00 -6.06 20.62
N ASP A 329 -7.62 -5.97 21.78
CA ASP A 329 -8.18 -7.14 22.47
C ASP A 329 -9.38 -7.71 21.69
N VAL A 330 -10.22 -6.85 21.12
CA VAL A 330 -11.33 -7.27 20.24
C VAL A 330 -10.79 -7.95 18.98
N ARG A 331 -9.75 -7.39 18.35
CA ARG A 331 -9.15 -8.01 17.16
C ARG A 331 -8.57 -9.38 17.46
N LEU A 332 -7.84 -9.52 18.56
CA LEU A 332 -7.27 -10.80 18.98
C LEU A 332 -8.35 -11.85 19.27
N ASP A 333 -9.43 -11.47 19.96
CA ASP A 333 -10.56 -12.37 20.21
C ASP A 333 -11.20 -12.88 18.90
N VAL A 334 -11.46 -11.98 17.94
CA VAL A 334 -11.99 -12.36 16.63
C VAL A 334 -11.01 -13.26 15.86
N GLU A 335 -9.71 -12.92 15.85
CA GLU A 335 -8.66 -13.73 15.21
C GLU A 335 -8.57 -15.14 15.82
N GLU A 336 -8.67 -15.26 17.16
CA GLU A 336 -8.64 -16.55 17.85
C GLU A 336 -9.90 -17.40 17.59
N LYS A 337 -11.09 -16.81 17.68
CA LYS A 337 -12.36 -17.48 17.34
C LYS A 337 -12.35 -17.97 15.89
N LEU A 338 -11.82 -17.14 14.99
CA LEU A 338 -11.66 -17.49 13.58
C LEU A 338 -10.68 -18.66 13.38
N LYS A 339 -9.51 -18.64 14.07
CA LYS A 339 -8.54 -19.75 14.09
C LYS A 339 -9.14 -21.06 14.65
N ARG A 340 -10.02 -20.97 15.66
CA ARG A 340 -10.74 -22.13 16.23
C ARG A 340 -11.93 -22.61 15.40
N GLY A 341 -12.33 -21.86 14.37
CA GLY A 341 -13.47 -22.20 13.51
C GLY A 341 -14.83 -21.97 14.16
N GLU A 342 -14.89 -21.08 15.15
CA GLU A 342 -16.11 -20.73 15.90
C GLU A 342 -16.98 -19.71 15.15
N LEU A 343 -16.42 -19.00 14.17
CA LEU A 343 -17.12 -18.01 13.36
C LEU A 343 -17.50 -18.56 11.98
N ARG A 344 -18.74 -18.29 11.56
CA ARG A 344 -19.23 -18.61 10.21
C ARG A 344 -18.81 -17.56 9.18
N ALA A 345 -18.67 -16.31 9.60
CA ALA A 345 -18.07 -15.29 8.76
C ALA A 345 -17.33 -14.21 9.53
N VAL A 346 -16.33 -13.61 8.89
CA VAL A 346 -15.71 -12.37 9.36
C VAL A 346 -15.77 -11.35 8.25
N VAL A 347 -16.24 -10.15 8.57
CA VAL A 347 -16.30 -9.02 7.63
C VAL A 347 -15.16 -8.07 7.94
N THR A 348 -14.30 -7.80 6.96
CA THR A 348 -13.07 -7.02 7.18
C THR A 348 -12.84 -5.97 6.09
N SER A 349 -12.09 -4.93 6.43
CA SER A 349 -11.50 -4.03 5.44
C SER A 349 -10.16 -4.60 4.96
N THR A 350 -9.05 -3.87 5.08
CA THR A 350 -7.71 -4.34 4.66
C THR A 350 -6.96 -5.14 5.73
N SER A 351 -7.50 -5.24 6.95
CA SER A 351 -6.72 -5.72 8.10
C SER A 351 -6.39 -7.21 8.12
N LEU A 352 -7.21 -8.06 7.48
CA LEU A 352 -6.94 -9.50 7.35
C LEU A 352 -6.45 -9.88 5.94
N GLU A 353 -6.03 -8.89 5.15
CA GLU A 353 -5.41 -9.09 3.84
C GLU A 353 -4.04 -9.79 3.96
N LEU A 354 -3.34 -9.54 5.07
CA LEU A 354 -1.98 -10.01 5.35
C LEU A 354 -1.87 -10.75 6.69
N GLY A 355 -0.90 -11.67 6.76
CA GLY A 355 -0.18 -11.91 8.01
C GLY A 355 -0.81 -12.81 9.08
N ILE A 356 -1.93 -13.50 8.80
CA ILE A 356 -2.39 -14.58 9.67
C ILE A 356 -2.73 -15.84 8.85
N ASP A 357 -2.22 -16.97 9.33
CA ASP A 357 -2.58 -18.31 8.89
C ASP A 357 -3.90 -18.69 9.59
N ILE A 358 -4.96 -18.83 8.80
CA ILE A 358 -6.27 -19.25 9.26
C ILE A 358 -6.72 -20.42 8.39
N GLY A 359 -6.46 -21.64 8.87
CA GLY A 359 -6.80 -22.88 8.18
C GLY A 359 -8.30 -23.17 7.98
N THR A 360 -9.19 -22.37 8.57
CA THR A 360 -10.64 -22.62 8.58
C THR A 360 -11.39 -21.99 7.41
N ILE A 361 -10.80 -21.02 6.70
CA ILE A 361 -11.46 -20.26 5.64
C ILE A 361 -11.53 -21.08 4.34
N ASP A 362 -12.73 -21.33 3.86
CA ASP A 362 -13.00 -22.07 2.62
C ASP A 362 -13.64 -21.21 1.51
N LEU A 363 -14.02 -19.96 1.81
CA LEU A 363 -14.48 -18.98 0.82
C LEU A 363 -14.04 -17.56 1.17
N VAL A 364 -13.62 -16.80 0.15
CA VAL A 364 -13.47 -15.34 0.22
C VAL A 364 -14.51 -14.67 -0.67
N VAL A 365 -15.17 -13.64 -0.14
CA VAL A 365 -16.08 -12.77 -0.90
C VAL A 365 -15.52 -11.36 -0.93
N LEU A 366 -15.39 -10.77 -2.12
CA LEU A 366 -15.02 -9.38 -2.31
C LEU A 366 -16.28 -8.59 -2.68
N ILE A 367 -16.63 -7.60 -1.87
CA ILE A 367 -17.72 -6.67 -2.17
C ILE A 367 -17.15 -5.50 -2.98
N GLY A 368 -17.41 -5.52 -4.28
CA GLY A 368 -16.82 -4.64 -5.27
C GLY A 368 -15.35 -4.94 -5.54
N SER A 369 -14.75 -4.15 -6.44
CA SER A 369 -13.36 -4.31 -6.79
C SER A 369 -12.40 -3.95 -5.64
N PRO A 370 -11.35 -4.76 -5.36
CA PRO A 370 -10.25 -4.40 -4.48
C PRO A 370 -9.23 -3.45 -5.14
N LYS A 371 -9.51 -2.98 -6.36
CA LYS A 371 -8.79 -1.92 -7.09
C LYS A 371 -7.36 -2.29 -7.51
N SER A 372 -6.99 -3.56 -7.39
CA SER A 372 -5.70 -4.12 -7.80
C SER A 372 -5.82 -5.64 -7.87
N VAL A 373 -5.19 -6.24 -8.88
CA VAL A 373 -5.08 -7.69 -9.06
C VAL A 373 -4.27 -8.31 -7.92
N ASN A 374 -3.19 -7.66 -7.49
CA ASN A 374 -2.36 -8.12 -6.37
C ASN A 374 -3.18 -8.27 -5.08
N ARG A 375 -3.99 -7.24 -4.76
CA ARG A 375 -4.89 -7.28 -3.60
C ARG A 375 -5.94 -8.38 -3.73
N ALA A 376 -6.53 -8.56 -4.92
CA ALA A 376 -7.51 -9.60 -5.16
C ALA A 376 -6.94 -11.00 -4.86
N LEU A 377 -5.75 -11.31 -5.38
CA LEU A 377 -5.09 -12.59 -5.17
C LEU A 377 -4.65 -12.79 -3.72
N GLN A 378 -4.14 -11.75 -3.04
CA GLN A 378 -3.78 -11.84 -1.62
C GLN A 378 -4.99 -12.13 -0.72
N ARG A 379 -6.12 -11.46 -1.00
CA ARG A 379 -7.39 -11.67 -0.29
C ARG A 379 -7.98 -13.04 -0.58
N ILE A 380 -8.09 -13.44 -1.85
CA ILE A 380 -8.66 -14.73 -2.25
C ILE A 380 -7.77 -15.89 -1.78
N GLY A 381 -6.44 -15.70 -1.77
CA GLY A 381 -5.46 -16.65 -1.27
C GLY A 381 -5.59 -16.98 0.23
N ARG A 382 -6.41 -16.22 0.98
CA ARG A 382 -6.80 -16.56 2.37
C ARG A 382 -7.70 -17.80 2.45
N SER A 383 -8.38 -18.16 1.35
CA SER A 383 -9.19 -19.38 1.28
C SER A 383 -8.38 -20.58 0.82
N GLY A 384 -8.73 -21.77 1.30
CA GLY A 384 -8.12 -23.04 0.94
C GLY A 384 -6.67 -23.10 1.41
N HIS A 385 -6.43 -23.43 2.67
CA HIS A 385 -5.14 -23.16 3.30
C HIS A 385 -3.98 -24.03 2.81
N ARG A 386 -4.25 -25.26 2.36
CA ARG A 386 -3.19 -26.19 1.93
C ARG A 386 -2.79 -25.92 0.47
N LEU A 387 -1.58 -26.34 0.11
CA LEU A 387 -1.07 -26.21 -1.27
C LEU A 387 -1.99 -26.87 -2.31
N HIS A 388 -2.61 -28.00 -1.95
CA HIS A 388 -3.52 -28.75 -2.81
C HIS A 388 -4.99 -28.28 -2.71
N ASP A 389 -5.30 -27.36 -1.81
CA ASP A 389 -6.65 -26.80 -1.72
C ASP A 389 -6.84 -25.74 -2.81
N VAL A 390 -8.06 -25.62 -3.31
CA VAL A 390 -8.45 -24.57 -4.24
C VAL A 390 -8.77 -23.29 -3.46
N SER A 391 -8.10 -22.18 -3.78
CA SER A 391 -8.50 -20.87 -3.28
C SER A 391 -9.75 -20.39 -4.03
N ARG A 392 -10.87 -20.23 -3.33
CA ARG A 392 -12.17 -19.84 -3.89
C ARG A 392 -12.50 -18.38 -3.55
N GLY A 393 -12.72 -17.60 -4.60
CA GLY A 393 -13.08 -16.18 -4.53
C GLY A 393 -14.34 -15.87 -5.31
N ILE A 394 -15.26 -15.12 -4.73
CA ILE A 394 -16.42 -14.54 -5.42
C ILE A 394 -16.35 -13.02 -5.30
N ILE A 395 -16.44 -12.32 -6.43
CA ILE A 395 -16.49 -10.86 -6.50
C ILE A 395 -17.91 -10.43 -6.84
N LEU A 396 -18.52 -9.65 -5.96
CA LEU A 396 -19.88 -9.13 -6.13
C LEU A 396 -19.82 -7.69 -6.65
N ALA A 397 -20.24 -7.47 -7.89
CA ALA A 397 -20.27 -6.14 -8.50
C ALA A 397 -21.43 -5.30 -7.94
N LEU A 398 -21.19 -4.01 -7.68
CA LEU A 398 -22.18 -3.10 -7.08
C LEU A 398 -22.75 -2.04 -8.02
N ASP A 399 -22.05 -1.75 -9.12
CA ASP A 399 -22.46 -0.83 -10.17
C ASP A 399 -21.81 -1.19 -11.52
N ARG A 400 -22.14 -0.47 -12.59
CA ARG A 400 -21.71 -0.81 -13.96
C ARG A 400 -20.22 -0.59 -14.21
N ASP A 401 -19.64 0.48 -13.66
CA ASP A 401 -18.19 0.72 -13.76
C ASP A 401 -17.43 -0.35 -12.99
N ASP A 402 -17.90 -0.67 -11.79
CA ASP A 402 -17.35 -1.74 -10.95
C ASP A 402 -17.46 -3.10 -11.66
N LEU A 403 -18.58 -3.41 -12.32
CA LEU A 403 -18.75 -4.66 -13.09
C LEU A 403 -17.69 -4.82 -14.20
N VAL A 404 -17.41 -3.75 -14.95
CA VAL A 404 -16.35 -3.74 -15.96
C VAL A 404 -14.99 -3.98 -15.31
N GLU A 405 -14.69 -3.24 -14.25
CA GLU A 405 -13.41 -3.33 -13.54
C GLU A 405 -13.17 -4.73 -12.96
N VAL A 406 -14.15 -5.31 -12.25
CA VAL A 406 -14.00 -6.65 -11.64
C VAL A 406 -13.94 -7.75 -12.69
N THR A 407 -14.55 -7.56 -13.86
CA THR A 407 -14.45 -8.49 -14.99
C THR A 407 -13.02 -8.57 -15.52
N VAL A 408 -12.39 -7.41 -15.75
CA VAL A 408 -11.00 -7.30 -16.19
C VAL A 408 -10.05 -7.80 -15.10
N LEU A 409 -10.26 -7.37 -13.85
CA LEU A 409 -9.45 -7.79 -12.71
C LEU A 409 -9.50 -9.30 -12.48
N ALA A 410 -10.68 -9.93 -12.55
CA ALA A 410 -10.81 -11.38 -12.41
C ALA A 410 -10.13 -12.12 -13.56
N HIS A 411 -10.24 -11.62 -14.80
CA HIS A 411 -9.51 -12.17 -15.94
C HIS A 411 -7.99 -12.08 -15.73
N ASN A 412 -7.48 -10.92 -15.31
CA ASN A 412 -6.06 -10.74 -15.03
C ASN A 412 -5.58 -11.62 -13.89
N ALA A 413 -6.34 -11.73 -12.80
CA ALA A 413 -6.03 -12.59 -11.66
C ALA A 413 -5.93 -14.07 -12.06
N ARG A 414 -6.89 -14.58 -12.85
CA ARG A 414 -6.86 -15.96 -13.37
C ARG A 414 -5.69 -16.21 -14.31
N ASN A 415 -5.28 -15.19 -15.08
CA ASN A 415 -4.13 -15.25 -16.00
C ASN A 415 -2.81 -14.77 -15.38
N ARG A 416 -2.78 -14.48 -14.07
CA ARG A 416 -1.60 -14.01 -13.32
C ARG A 416 -0.92 -12.76 -13.90
N ARG A 417 -1.72 -11.86 -14.46
CA ARG A 417 -1.28 -10.52 -14.86
C ARG A 417 -1.34 -9.59 -13.64
N LEU A 418 -0.23 -9.52 -12.92
CA LEU A 418 -0.09 -8.77 -11.68
C LEU A 418 0.19 -7.29 -11.94
N ASP A 419 -0.21 -6.43 -11.00
CA ASP A 419 0.15 -5.01 -11.04
C ASP A 419 1.61 -4.83 -10.65
N ARG A 420 2.30 -3.88 -11.28
CA ARG A 420 3.67 -3.51 -10.91
C ARG A 420 3.69 -2.79 -9.56
N VAL A 421 4.62 -3.20 -8.70
CA VAL A 421 4.90 -2.50 -7.45
C VAL A 421 5.71 -1.24 -7.68
N ARG A 422 5.40 -0.19 -6.91
CA ARG A 422 6.18 1.06 -6.95
C ARG A 422 6.98 1.25 -5.66
N ILE A 423 8.29 1.06 -5.76
CA ILE A 423 9.21 1.24 -4.64
C ILE A 423 9.63 2.72 -4.55
N PRO A 424 9.40 3.41 -3.41
CA PRO A 424 9.80 4.81 -3.24
C PRO A 424 11.30 5.01 -3.45
N ARG A 425 11.69 6.02 -4.23
CA ARG A 425 13.09 6.34 -4.54
C ARG A 425 13.57 7.57 -3.77
N ASN A 426 14.80 7.50 -3.28
CA ASN A 426 15.51 8.60 -2.62
C ASN A 426 14.74 9.35 -1.49
N PRO A 427 14.04 8.68 -0.54
CA PRO A 427 13.39 9.40 0.54
C PRO A 427 14.35 10.07 1.51
N LEU A 428 14.53 11.39 1.35
CA LEU A 428 15.56 12.17 2.05
C LEU A 428 15.27 12.28 3.55
N ASP A 429 14.00 12.18 3.97
CA ASP A 429 13.62 12.15 5.38
C ASP A 429 13.97 10.84 6.09
N VAL A 430 13.95 9.72 5.37
CA VAL A 430 14.45 8.43 5.85
C VAL A 430 15.97 8.44 5.87
N LEU A 431 16.62 8.96 4.82
CA LEU A 431 18.07 9.11 4.76
C LEU A 431 18.61 9.92 5.96
N ALA A 432 17.96 11.03 6.31
CA ALA A 432 18.34 11.85 7.46
C ALA A 432 18.40 11.05 8.78
N GLN A 433 17.46 10.12 8.99
CA GLN A 433 17.48 9.24 10.16
C GLN A 433 18.68 8.30 10.12
N HIS A 434 18.96 7.68 8.97
CA HIS A 434 20.07 6.74 8.85
C HIS A 434 21.43 7.42 8.97
N LEU A 435 21.63 8.60 8.38
CA LEU A 435 22.85 9.39 8.54
C LEU A 435 23.08 9.79 9.99
N LEU A 436 22.02 10.18 10.71
CA LEU A 436 22.14 10.41 12.14
C LEU A 436 22.55 9.14 12.88
N GLY A 437 21.96 7.99 12.55
CA GLY A 437 22.33 6.72 13.13
C GLY A 437 23.78 6.31 12.82
N MET A 438 24.26 6.57 11.61
CA MET A 438 25.66 6.33 11.24
C MET A 438 26.60 7.18 12.10
N ALA A 439 26.30 8.47 12.26
CA ALA A 439 27.06 9.40 13.10
C ALA A 439 27.10 8.99 14.59
N LEU A 440 26.06 8.29 15.10
CA LEU A 440 26.02 7.77 16.48
C LEU A 440 26.97 6.61 16.74
N ASN A 441 27.39 5.91 15.68
CA ASN A 441 28.12 4.66 15.74
C ASN A 441 29.63 4.87 15.71
N ARG A 442 30.10 5.79 14.86
CA ARG A 442 31.50 6.21 14.70
C ARG A 442 31.56 7.51 13.89
N VAL A 443 32.77 8.04 13.70
CA VAL A 443 33.05 9.07 12.68
C VAL A 443 33.08 8.39 11.31
N TRP A 444 32.49 9.03 10.30
CA TRP A 444 32.41 8.51 8.94
C TRP A 444 33.09 9.48 7.97
N GLU A 445 33.83 8.92 7.02
CA GLU A 445 34.14 9.63 5.77
C GLU A 445 32.84 9.76 4.95
N VAL A 446 32.61 10.92 4.36
CA VAL A 446 31.41 11.22 3.56
C VAL A 446 31.26 10.21 2.41
N GLU A 447 32.33 9.93 1.68
CA GLU A 447 32.34 8.99 0.55
C GLU A 447 32.08 7.54 0.98
N GLU A 448 32.58 7.13 2.15
CA GLU A 448 32.31 5.80 2.69
C GLU A 448 30.82 5.66 3.04
N ALA A 449 30.25 6.67 3.69
CA ALA A 449 28.84 6.66 4.03
C ALA A 449 27.94 6.69 2.80
N TYR A 450 28.32 7.47 1.78
CA TYR A 450 27.60 7.54 0.51
C TYR A 450 27.60 6.18 -0.21
N ARG A 451 28.74 5.48 -0.28
CA ARG A 451 28.80 4.11 -0.83
C ARG A 451 27.85 3.15 -0.10
N VAL A 452 27.84 3.15 1.24
CA VAL A 452 26.91 2.30 2.02
C VAL A 452 25.45 2.61 1.69
N VAL A 453 25.10 3.89 1.50
CA VAL A 453 23.74 4.30 1.13
C VAL A 453 23.38 3.83 -0.29
N LYS A 454 24.28 3.97 -1.26
CA LYS A 454 24.07 3.56 -2.66
C LYS A 454 23.87 2.05 -2.84
N ARG A 455 24.39 1.22 -1.91
CA ARG A 455 24.11 -0.22 -1.89
C ARG A 455 22.63 -0.56 -1.65
N ALA A 456 21.84 0.35 -1.09
CA ALA A 456 20.42 0.14 -0.84
C ALA A 456 19.62 0.48 -2.11
N TYR A 457 18.78 -0.45 -2.60
CA TYR A 457 18.00 -0.28 -3.83
C TYR A 457 17.29 1.08 -3.95
N PRO A 458 16.59 1.59 -2.92
CA PRO A 458 15.88 2.87 -3.03
C PRO A 458 16.78 4.08 -3.25
N TYR A 459 18.09 3.96 -2.97
CA TYR A 459 19.08 5.03 -3.05
C TYR A 459 20.18 4.76 -4.08
N ARG A 460 20.07 3.68 -4.86
CA ARG A 460 21.06 3.30 -5.87
C ARG A 460 21.34 4.40 -6.89
N ASP A 461 20.35 5.27 -7.13
CA ASP A 461 20.43 6.40 -8.07
C ASP A 461 20.46 7.76 -7.33
N LEU A 462 20.72 7.77 -6.01
CA LEU A 462 20.79 9.01 -5.23
C LEU A 462 21.91 9.90 -5.78
N PRO A 463 21.63 11.17 -6.14
CA PRO A 463 22.68 12.13 -6.49
C PRO A 463 23.53 12.49 -5.27
N PHE A 464 24.84 12.67 -5.46
CA PHE A 464 25.75 13.03 -4.36
C PHE A 464 25.38 14.38 -3.72
N GLU A 465 24.93 15.36 -4.50
CA GLU A 465 24.51 16.66 -3.94
C GLU A 465 23.26 16.53 -3.06
N ASP A 466 22.33 15.63 -3.40
CA ASP A 466 21.17 15.35 -2.55
C ASP A 466 21.60 14.72 -1.23
N PHE A 467 22.55 13.78 -1.26
CA PHE A 467 23.16 13.21 -0.06
C PHE A 467 23.82 14.29 0.80
N MET A 468 24.64 15.16 0.19
CA MET A 468 25.32 16.26 0.86
C MET A 468 24.33 17.27 1.45
N SER A 469 23.25 17.60 0.76
CA SER A 469 22.22 18.53 1.27
C SER A 469 21.61 18.03 2.59
N VAL A 470 21.42 16.71 2.74
CA VAL A 470 20.94 16.11 3.99
C VAL A 470 21.99 16.18 5.10
N LEU A 471 23.27 15.99 4.78
CA LEU A 471 24.37 16.17 5.75
C LEU A 471 24.46 17.63 6.21
N ARG A 472 24.48 18.60 5.30
CA ARG A 472 24.50 20.04 5.62
C ARG A 472 23.29 20.44 6.47
N TYR A 473 22.13 19.87 6.17
CA TYR A 473 20.93 20.02 7.00
C TYR A 473 21.15 19.52 8.44
N LEU A 474 21.64 18.30 8.59
CA LEU A 474 21.90 17.72 9.91
C LEU A 474 23.02 18.45 10.65
N ALA A 475 23.98 19.04 9.93
CA ALA A 475 25.09 19.83 10.47
C ALA A 475 24.66 21.25 10.91
N GLY A 476 23.49 21.71 10.48
CA GLY A 476 22.92 23.00 10.87
C GLY A 476 23.40 24.18 10.02
N GLU A 477 23.83 23.95 8.78
CA GLU A 477 24.38 24.99 7.90
C GLU A 477 23.33 25.94 7.30
N TYR A 478 22.04 25.62 7.42
CA TYR A 478 20.96 26.45 6.92
C TYR A 478 20.61 27.57 7.91
N VAL A 479 20.92 28.81 7.52
CA VAL A 479 20.72 30.03 8.33
C VAL A 479 19.25 30.20 8.76
N GLY A 480 19.03 30.66 10.00
CA GLY A 480 17.71 30.95 10.56
C GLY A 480 16.97 29.75 11.16
N LEU A 481 17.48 28.52 10.99
CA LEU A 481 16.89 27.33 11.62
C LEU A 481 17.12 27.26 13.13
N GLU A 482 18.29 27.67 13.61
CA GLU A 482 18.60 27.65 15.05
C GLU A 482 17.70 28.56 15.87
N GLU A 483 17.36 29.75 15.34
CA GLU A 483 16.40 30.68 15.92
C GLU A 483 15.00 30.06 16.10
N ARG A 484 14.67 29.09 15.24
CA ARG A 484 13.42 28.30 15.29
C ARG A 484 13.55 27.02 16.11
N LYS A 485 14.63 26.88 16.91
CA LYS A 485 14.94 25.74 17.77
C LYS A 485 15.19 24.43 16.99
N VAL A 486 15.69 24.55 15.77
CA VAL A 486 16.19 23.44 14.97
C VAL A 486 17.71 23.46 15.06
N TYR A 487 18.25 22.60 15.91
CA TYR A 487 19.69 22.53 16.16
C TYR A 487 20.37 21.45 15.31
N ALA A 488 21.66 21.69 15.05
CA ALA A 488 22.59 20.72 14.49
C ALA A 488 22.63 19.43 15.33
N LYS A 489 22.67 18.29 14.65
CA LYS A 489 22.68 16.94 15.25
C LYS A 489 23.98 16.21 14.97
N ILE A 490 24.66 16.59 13.89
CA ILE A 490 26.01 16.13 13.53
C ILE A 490 26.94 17.33 13.43
N TRP A 491 28.24 17.06 13.41
CA TRP A 491 29.25 17.98 12.87
C TRP A 491 29.65 17.46 11.48
N LEU A 492 30.09 18.35 10.60
CA LEU A 492 30.54 18.05 9.23
C LEU A 492 31.77 18.93 8.93
N GLU A 493 32.96 18.33 8.89
CA GLU A 493 34.24 19.03 8.74
C GLU A 493 35.22 18.12 7.98
N ASP A 494 36.05 18.68 7.08
CA ASP A 494 37.10 17.97 6.34
C ASP A 494 36.66 16.66 5.66
N GLY A 495 35.47 16.65 5.05
CA GLY A 495 34.93 15.47 4.38
C GLY A 495 34.48 14.35 5.32
N LYS A 496 34.32 14.65 6.63
CA LYS A 496 33.91 13.70 7.67
C LYS A 496 32.72 14.21 8.44
N PHE A 497 31.93 13.29 9.00
CA PHE A 497 30.86 13.64 9.92
C PHE A 497 30.76 12.70 11.11
N GLY A 498 30.20 13.22 12.19
CA GLY A 498 30.03 12.47 13.43
C GLY A 498 29.00 13.09 14.36
N ARG A 499 28.69 12.39 15.45
CA ARG A 499 27.69 12.83 16.42
C ARG A 499 28.09 14.16 17.07
N ARG A 500 27.18 15.15 17.03
CA ARG A 500 27.29 16.37 17.83
C ARG A 500 26.55 16.21 19.16
N GLY A 501 27.28 16.16 20.28
CA GLY A 501 26.71 16.16 21.64
C GLY A 501 26.04 14.86 22.12
N LYS A 502 25.79 14.78 23.45
CA LYS A 502 25.23 13.58 24.10
C LYS A 502 23.74 13.36 23.77
N MET A 503 22.97 14.44 23.62
CA MET A 503 21.51 14.40 23.44
C MET A 503 21.07 13.78 22.11
N THR A 504 21.93 13.79 21.10
CA THR A 504 21.63 13.26 19.76
C THR A 504 21.23 11.79 19.77
N ARG A 505 21.81 11.00 20.68
CA ARG A 505 21.43 9.59 20.84
C ARG A 505 20.00 9.44 21.37
N VAL A 506 19.60 10.29 22.32
CA VAL A 506 18.24 10.32 22.86
C VAL A 506 17.24 10.74 21.78
N ILE A 507 17.62 11.76 20.99
CA ILE A 507 16.82 12.23 19.85
C ILE A 507 16.53 11.07 18.88
N TYR A 508 17.56 10.34 18.46
CA TYR A 508 17.43 9.20 17.56
C TYR A 508 16.46 8.14 18.12
N TYR A 509 16.71 7.62 19.32
CA TYR A 509 15.90 6.54 19.88
C TYR A 509 14.44 6.91 20.14
N MET A 510 14.15 8.19 20.40
CA MET A 510 12.79 8.64 20.69
C MET A 510 11.98 9.04 19.45
N ASN A 511 12.62 9.19 18.28
CA ASN A 511 11.98 9.75 17.09
C ASN A 511 12.18 8.92 15.81
N THR A 512 13.00 7.87 15.83
CA THR A 512 13.25 7.00 14.66
C THR A 512 12.00 6.21 14.28
N GLY A 513 11.76 6.07 12.98
CA GLY A 513 10.67 5.34 12.36
C GLY A 513 10.01 6.12 11.24
N THR A 514 9.22 5.43 10.42
CA THR A 514 8.59 6.03 9.22
C THR A 514 7.06 6.11 9.29
N ILE A 515 6.45 5.50 10.30
CA ILE A 515 5.00 5.61 10.54
C ILE A 515 4.70 7.02 11.09
N PRO A 516 3.86 7.83 10.41
CA PRO A 516 3.48 9.15 10.90
C PRO A 516 2.54 9.05 12.12
N ASP A 517 2.54 10.08 12.96
CA ASP A 517 1.50 10.22 13.99
C ASP A 517 0.23 10.78 13.31
N GLU A 518 -0.75 9.91 13.06
CA GLU A 518 -2.09 10.29 12.59
C GLU A 518 -2.93 10.88 13.74
N ALA A 519 -3.74 11.90 13.43
CA ALA A 519 -4.59 12.58 14.39
C ALA A 519 -6.05 12.64 13.93
N LYS A 520 -6.98 12.44 14.86
CA LYS A 520 -8.34 12.96 14.68
C LYS A 520 -8.29 14.49 14.74
N ILE A 521 -8.78 15.16 13.70
CA ILE A 521 -8.82 16.61 13.56
C ILE A 521 -10.12 17.11 14.19
N ARG A 522 -10.01 18.06 15.13
CA ARG A 522 -11.18 18.60 15.82
C ARG A 522 -11.84 19.71 15.00
N VAL A 523 -13.15 19.65 14.85
CA VAL A 523 -13.95 20.61 14.09
C VAL A 523 -14.59 21.60 15.05
N TYR A 524 -14.34 22.88 14.86
CA TYR A 524 -14.85 23.96 15.67
C TYR A 524 -15.65 24.96 14.85
N THR A 525 -16.69 25.53 15.41
CA THR A 525 -17.30 26.75 14.86
C THR A 525 -16.40 27.97 15.09
N VAL A 526 -16.68 29.09 14.42
CA VAL A 526 -15.93 30.35 14.59
C VAL A 526 -15.96 30.89 16.02
N ASP A 527 -17.06 30.67 16.75
CA ASP A 527 -17.25 30.96 18.18
C ASP A 527 -16.58 29.92 19.11
N LYS A 528 -15.81 28.98 18.54
CA LYS A 528 -14.98 27.97 19.21
C LYS A 528 -15.77 26.87 19.93
N GLN A 529 -17.03 26.61 19.55
CA GLN A 529 -17.75 25.43 19.98
C GLN A 529 -17.20 24.18 19.26
N LEU A 530 -16.95 23.08 20.00
CA LEU A 530 -16.51 21.81 19.41
C LEU A 530 -17.70 21.07 18.82
N ILE A 531 -17.67 20.78 17.53
CA ILE A 531 -18.72 20.04 16.82
C ILE A 531 -18.43 18.54 16.78
N GLY A 532 -17.17 18.16 16.54
CA GLY A 532 -16.80 16.76 16.40
C GLY A 532 -15.36 16.58 15.92
N THR A 533 -15.10 15.43 15.28
CA THR A 533 -13.80 15.13 14.70
C THR A 533 -13.89 14.50 13.33
N VAL A 534 -12.95 14.83 12.45
CA VAL A 534 -12.75 14.19 11.14
C VAL A 534 -11.35 13.55 11.06
N GLU A 535 -11.15 12.66 10.11
CA GLU A 535 -9.82 12.09 9.83
C GLU A 535 -8.88 13.13 9.23
N GLU A 536 -7.57 12.94 9.41
CA GLU A 536 -6.57 13.87 8.87
C GLU A 536 -6.54 13.88 7.34
N GLU A 537 -6.67 12.72 6.69
CA GLU A 537 -6.72 12.60 5.22
C GLU A 537 -7.92 13.33 4.61
N PHE A 538 -9.07 13.32 5.29
CA PHE A 538 -10.22 14.14 4.89
C PHE A 538 -9.89 15.63 5.00
N ALA A 539 -9.27 16.05 6.10
CA ALA A 539 -8.87 17.44 6.32
C ALA A 539 -7.75 17.93 5.39
N GLU A 540 -6.94 17.03 4.79
CA GLU A 540 -5.93 17.35 3.78
C GLU A 540 -6.53 17.87 2.47
N ARG A 541 -7.79 17.49 2.18
CA ARG A 541 -8.46 17.83 0.91
C ARG A 541 -9.34 19.08 0.98
N LEU A 542 -9.64 19.59 2.18
CA LEU A 542 -10.52 20.75 2.36
C LEU A 542 -9.89 22.03 1.81
N MET A 543 -10.65 22.75 1.00
CA MET A 543 -10.39 24.10 0.53
C MET A 543 -11.37 25.09 1.16
N PRO A 544 -10.95 26.34 1.46
CA PRO A 544 -11.87 27.37 1.95
C PRO A 544 -13.11 27.50 1.06
N GLY A 545 -14.29 27.46 1.67
CA GLY A 545 -15.58 27.42 0.98
C GLY A 545 -16.18 26.02 0.82
N ASP A 546 -15.43 24.95 1.09
CA ASP A 546 -15.95 23.59 1.01
C ASP A 546 -17.03 23.33 2.06
N VAL A 547 -18.16 22.76 1.67
CA VAL A 547 -19.23 22.36 2.58
C VAL A 547 -19.17 20.86 2.81
N PHE A 548 -19.26 20.39 4.06
CA PHE A 548 -19.29 18.97 4.39
C PHE A 548 -20.27 18.65 5.52
N VAL A 549 -20.65 17.37 5.61
CA VAL A 549 -21.56 16.89 6.67
C VAL A 549 -20.78 16.34 7.85
N LEU A 550 -21.15 16.77 9.06
CA LEU A 550 -20.64 16.23 10.32
C LEU A 550 -21.79 16.13 11.32
N GLY A 551 -22.02 14.94 11.88
CA GLY A 551 -23.12 14.74 12.84
C GLY A 551 -24.51 15.05 12.27
N GLY A 552 -24.71 14.83 10.96
CA GLY A 552 -25.98 15.08 10.27
C GLY A 552 -26.26 16.54 9.91
N ARG A 553 -25.34 17.47 10.19
CA ARG A 553 -25.44 18.89 9.83
C ARG A 553 -24.34 19.31 8.87
N THR A 554 -24.60 20.35 8.09
CA THR A 554 -23.72 20.87 7.03
C THR A 554 -22.92 22.09 7.49
N TYR A 555 -21.63 22.08 7.19
CA TYR A 555 -20.67 23.07 7.66
C TYR A 555 -19.74 23.50 6.52
N GLU A 556 -19.53 24.80 6.36
CA GLU A 556 -18.55 25.37 5.43
C GLU A 556 -17.19 25.50 6.10
N PHE A 557 -16.16 24.92 5.50
CA PHE A 557 -14.77 25.03 5.92
C PHE A 557 -14.23 26.41 5.59
N LEU A 558 -13.72 27.11 6.61
CA LEU A 558 -13.06 28.40 6.42
C LEU A 558 -11.54 28.26 6.38
N ARG A 559 -10.99 27.58 7.39
CA ARG A 559 -9.54 27.50 7.60
C ARG A 559 -9.16 26.41 8.59
N SER A 560 -7.88 26.06 8.56
CA SER A 560 -7.22 25.15 9.49
C SER A 560 -6.25 25.92 10.41
N ARG A 561 -6.16 25.54 11.68
CA ARG A 561 -5.12 26.03 12.61
C ARG A 561 -4.67 24.91 13.54
N GLY A 562 -3.45 24.42 13.34
CA GLY A 562 -2.93 23.29 14.10
C GLY A 562 -3.75 22.02 13.80
N ASN A 563 -4.22 21.33 14.84
CA ASN A 563 -5.07 20.14 14.69
C ASN A 563 -6.57 20.46 14.73
N ARG A 564 -6.94 21.69 14.36
CA ARG A 564 -8.32 22.19 14.40
C ARG A 564 -8.70 22.73 13.03
N ILE A 565 -9.93 22.46 12.61
CA ILE A 565 -10.55 23.15 11.48
C ILE A 565 -11.68 24.04 12.01
N TYR A 566 -11.82 25.21 11.42
CA TYR A 566 -12.85 26.19 11.75
C TYR A 566 -13.87 26.22 10.64
N VAL A 567 -15.13 26.12 11.03
CA VAL A 567 -16.27 26.05 10.12
C VAL A 567 -17.36 27.05 10.49
N VAL A 568 -18.26 27.32 9.55
CA VAL A 568 -19.52 28.03 9.82
C VAL A 568 -20.67 27.09 9.52
N PRO A 569 -21.71 27.00 10.37
CA PRO A 569 -22.92 26.28 10.04
C PRO A 569 -23.51 26.81 8.73
N ARG A 570 -23.85 25.89 7.84
CA ARG A 570 -24.59 26.19 6.60
C ARG A 570 -25.74 25.21 6.51
N GLU A 571 -26.68 25.28 7.45
CA GLU A 571 -27.79 24.33 7.52
C GLU A 571 -28.57 24.32 6.21
N GLY A 572 -28.81 23.11 5.68
CA GLY A 572 -29.45 22.90 4.38
C GLY A 572 -28.57 23.22 3.17
N ALA A 573 -27.39 23.81 3.35
CA ALA A 573 -26.44 23.98 2.26
C ALA A 573 -25.81 22.64 1.87
N LYS A 574 -25.65 22.50 0.57
CA LYS A 574 -25.26 21.28 -0.09
C LYS A 574 -23.74 21.03 0.05
N PRO A 575 -23.30 19.84 0.49
CA PRO A 575 -21.88 19.55 0.66
C PRO A 575 -21.16 19.50 -0.70
N THR A 576 -19.96 20.06 -0.74
CA THR A 576 -19.07 20.05 -1.92
C THR A 576 -18.05 18.91 -1.86
N ILE A 577 -17.85 18.30 -0.68
CA ILE A 577 -16.92 17.19 -0.48
C ILE A 577 -17.58 16.01 0.25
N PRO A 578 -17.49 14.77 -0.28
CA PRO A 578 -18.12 13.61 0.33
C PRO A 578 -17.33 13.09 1.55
N ALA A 579 -18.07 12.66 2.60
CA ALA A 579 -17.51 12.23 3.88
C ALA A 579 -16.67 10.92 3.83
N TRP A 580 -16.81 10.11 2.78
CA TRP A 580 -16.27 8.74 2.70
C TRP A 580 -15.07 8.59 1.76
N PHE A 581 -14.54 9.70 1.24
CA PHE A 581 -13.56 9.68 0.16
C PHE A 581 -12.15 9.23 0.62
N SER A 582 -11.78 9.44 1.89
CA SER A 582 -10.45 9.04 2.42
C SER A 582 -10.28 7.52 2.54
N GLU A 583 -11.35 6.75 2.69
CA GLU A 583 -11.25 5.30 2.92
C GLU A 583 -11.18 4.45 1.63
N MET A 584 -11.34 5.05 0.44
CA MET A 584 -11.42 4.29 -0.81
C MET A 584 -10.05 3.94 -1.39
N LEU A 585 -9.89 2.68 -1.78
CA LEU A 585 -8.69 2.20 -2.47
C LEU A 585 -8.63 2.78 -3.91
N PRO A 586 -7.47 3.28 -4.37
CA PRO A 586 -7.32 3.75 -5.75
C PRO A 586 -7.07 2.57 -6.69
N LEU A 587 -7.65 2.66 -7.90
CA LEU A 587 -7.35 1.75 -9.00
C LEU A 587 -5.86 1.82 -9.38
N SER A 588 -5.20 0.66 -9.52
CA SER A 588 -3.83 0.58 -10.02
C SER A 588 -3.75 1.03 -11.48
N PHE A 589 -2.64 1.69 -11.84
CA PHE A 589 -2.42 2.19 -13.20
C PHE A 589 -2.47 1.06 -14.24
N ASP A 590 -1.82 -0.07 -13.98
CA ASP A 590 -1.77 -1.21 -14.91
C ASP A 590 -3.16 -1.81 -15.17
N LEU A 591 -3.96 -2.00 -14.12
CA LEU A 591 -5.35 -2.45 -14.27
C LEU A 591 -6.21 -1.40 -15.01
N ALA A 592 -5.97 -0.11 -14.79
CA ALA A 592 -6.67 0.95 -15.50
C ALA A 592 -6.37 0.90 -17.02
N LEU A 593 -5.11 0.65 -17.41
CA LEU A 593 -4.75 0.43 -18.81
C LEU A 593 -5.38 -0.85 -19.40
N ASP A 594 -5.51 -1.92 -18.60
CA ASP A 594 -6.24 -3.12 -19.03
C ASP A 594 -7.73 -2.86 -19.22
N VAL A 595 -8.34 -2.00 -18.38
CA VAL A 595 -9.72 -1.54 -18.57
C VAL A 595 -9.85 -0.70 -19.84
N GLN A 596 -8.88 0.14 -20.19
CA GLN A 596 -8.86 0.86 -21.47
C GLN A 596 -8.85 -0.10 -22.66
N ARG A 597 -7.95 -1.09 -22.65
CA ARG A 597 -7.89 -2.15 -23.69
C ARG A 597 -9.20 -2.93 -23.78
N PHE A 598 -9.80 -3.24 -22.64
CA PHE A 598 -11.11 -3.87 -22.60
C PHE A 598 -12.17 -2.98 -23.25
N ARG A 599 -12.15 -1.67 -23.01
CA ARG A 599 -13.10 -0.73 -23.63
C ARG A 599 -12.99 -0.74 -25.16
N GLY A 600 -11.78 -0.68 -25.71
CA GLY A 600 -11.54 -0.79 -27.15
C GLY A 600 -12.00 -2.13 -27.73
N GLU A 601 -11.76 -3.22 -27.02
CA GLU A 601 -12.23 -4.56 -27.42
C GLU A 601 -13.77 -4.65 -27.44
N ILE A 602 -14.45 -4.12 -26.43
CA ILE A 602 -15.92 -4.13 -26.39
C ILE A 602 -16.50 -3.25 -27.50
N ALA A 603 -15.94 -2.07 -27.75
CA ALA A 603 -16.35 -1.19 -28.84
C ALA A 603 -16.31 -1.93 -30.20
N GLY A 604 -15.26 -2.71 -30.46
CA GLY A 604 -15.15 -3.55 -31.66
C GLY A 604 -16.16 -4.72 -31.73
N LEU A 605 -16.77 -5.09 -30.61
CA LEU A 605 -17.70 -6.23 -30.49
C LEU A 605 -19.18 -5.83 -30.45
N LEU A 606 -19.53 -4.55 -30.31
CA LEU A 606 -20.92 -4.13 -30.06
C LEU A 606 -21.93 -4.62 -31.11
N LYS A 607 -21.49 -4.71 -32.37
CA LYS A 607 -22.25 -5.17 -33.53
C LYS A 607 -22.11 -6.68 -33.81
N ASN A 608 -21.28 -7.39 -33.06
CA ASN A 608 -21.01 -8.81 -33.28
C ASN A 608 -22.08 -9.68 -32.59
N PRO A 609 -22.80 -10.56 -33.32
CA PRO A 609 -23.85 -11.41 -32.73
C PRO A 609 -23.32 -12.45 -31.73
N ARG A 610 -22.00 -12.70 -31.72
CA ARG A 610 -21.34 -13.62 -30.78
C ARG A 610 -20.68 -12.91 -29.59
N ALA A 611 -20.88 -11.60 -29.42
CA ALA A 611 -20.25 -10.81 -28.37
C ALA A 611 -20.49 -11.39 -26.96
N GLU A 612 -21.74 -11.75 -26.62
CA GLU A 612 -22.08 -12.36 -25.32
C GLU A 612 -21.26 -13.63 -25.06
N ARG A 613 -21.22 -14.54 -26.04
CA ARG A 613 -20.48 -15.81 -25.95
C ARG A 613 -18.97 -15.58 -25.83
N PHE A 614 -18.45 -14.59 -26.55
CA PHE A 614 -17.04 -14.22 -26.49
C PHE A 614 -16.66 -13.73 -25.09
N LEU A 615 -17.44 -12.80 -24.53
CA LEU A 615 -17.27 -12.26 -23.18
C LEU A 615 -17.29 -13.37 -22.11
N MET A 616 -18.30 -14.24 -22.16
CA MET A 616 -18.42 -15.38 -21.22
C MET A 616 -17.20 -16.31 -21.30
N LYS A 617 -16.74 -16.64 -22.52
CA LYS A 617 -15.60 -17.55 -22.72
C LYS A 617 -14.27 -16.93 -22.30
N LYS A 618 -13.98 -15.68 -22.71
CA LYS A 618 -12.69 -15.02 -22.46
C LYS A 618 -12.57 -14.54 -21.01
N TYR A 619 -13.62 -13.94 -20.46
CA TYR A 619 -13.59 -13.30 -19.14
C TYR A 619 -14.19 -14.17 -18.04
N GLY A 620 -14.78 -15.33 -18.35
CA GLY A 620 -15.33 -16.24 -17.35
C GLY A 620 -16.43 -15.59 -16.51
N ILE A 621 -17.30 -14.83 -17.16
CA ILE A 621 -18.47 -14.16 -16.56
C ILE A 621 -19.76 -14.83 -17.02
N ASP A 622 -20.85 -14.62 -16.28
CA ASP A 622 -22.16 -15.15 -16.65
C ASP A 622 -22.83 -14.31 -17.76
N LEU A 623 -23.92 -14.84 -18.31
CA LEU A 623 -24.68 -14.18 -19.38
C LEU A 623 -25.24 -12.82 -18.96
N ARG A 624 -25.60 -12.67 -17.68
CA ARG A 624 -26.15 -11.41 -17.14
C ARG A 624 -25.11 -10.31 -17.12
N ALA A 625 -23.92 -10.61 -16.60
CA ALA A 625 -22.78 -9.69 -16.61
C ALA A 625 -22.40 -9.31 -18.05
N ALA A 626 -22.32 -10.28 -18.97
CA ALA A 626 -22.00 -10.00 -20.37
C ALA A 626 -23.03 -9.05 -21.02
N ARG A 627 -24.33 -9.27 -20.79
CA ARG A 627 -25.40 -8.39 -21.28
C ARG A 627 -25.35 -7.00 -20.68
N ALA A 628 -25.14 -6.88 -19.37
CA ALA A 628 -25.05 -5.60 -18.69
C ALA A 628 -23.87 -4.77 -19.20
N ILE A 629 -22.71 -5.39 -19.43
CA ILE A 629 -21.55 -4.73 -20.03
C ILE A 629 -21.88 -4.27 -21.46
N LEU A 630 -22.39 -5.15 -22.33
CA LEU A 630 -22.69 -4.76 -23.71
C LEU A 630 -23.76 -3.66 -23.79
N ALA A 631 -24.79 -3.72 -22.93
CA ALA A 631 -25.80 -2.67 -22.85
C ALA A 631 -25.17 -1.33 -22.46
N TYR A 632 -24.35 -1.31 -21.41
CA TYR A 632 -23.68 -0.09 -20.94
C TYR A 632 -22.82 0.57 -22.02
N PHE A 633 -22.06 -0.23 -22.78
CA PHE A 633 -21.23 0.30 -23.85
C PHE A 633 -22.03 0.72 -25.08
N ARG A 634 -23.16 0.07 -25.40
CA ARG A 634 -24.06 0.53 -26.48
C ARG A 634 -24.72 1.86 -26.14
N GLU A 635 -25.12 2.05 -24.88
CA GLU A 635 -25.65 3.33 -24.41
C GLU A 635 -24.60 4.44 -24.56
N GLN A 636 -23.34 4.16 -24.21
CA GLN A 636 -22.25 5.09 -24.45
C GLN A 636 -22.09 5.34 -25.95
N GLU A 637 -21.84 4.31 -26.78
CA GLU A 637 -21.60 4.44 -28.24
C GLU A 637 -22.68 5.25 -28.96
N LYS A 638 -23.94 5.11 -28.56
CA LYS A 638 -25.06 5.84 -29.16
C LYS A 638 -25.09 7.32 -28.78
N TYR A 639 -24.58 7.67 -27.60
CA TYR A 639 -24.64 9.02 -27.07
C TYR A 639 -23.33 9.80 -27.27
N SER A 640 -22.18 9.16 -27.08
CA SER A 640 -20.86 9.79 -26.99
C SER A 640 -19.75 8.77 -27.33
N THR A 641 -18.55 9.26 -27.64
CA THR A 641 -17.40 8.38 -27.93
C THR A 641 -17.09 7.43 -26.76
N ILE A 642 -16.65 6.21 -27.06
CA ILE A 642 -16.11 5.28 -26.05
C ILE A 642 -14.61 5.58 -25.91
N PRO A 643 -14.14 6.13 -24.77
CA PRO A 643 -12.71 6.29 -24.52
C PRO A 643 -12.04 4.92 -24.30
N ASP A 644 -10.88 4.74 -24.91
CA ASP A 644 -10.11 3.49 -24.98
C ASP A 644 -8.60 3.79 -24.91
N GLU A 645 -7.74 2.79 -25.18
CA GLU A 645 -6.29 2.95 -25.08
C GLU A 645 -5.68 3.88 -26.14
N ARG A 646 -6.48 4.34 -27.11
CA ARG A 646 -6.06 5.24 -28.19
C ARG A 646 -6.82 6.56 -28.17
N THR A 647 -7.86 6.69 -27.36
CA THR A 647 -8.80 7.82 -27.40
C THR A 647 -9.11 8.30 -25.99
N VAL A 648 -8.77 9.55 -25.69
CA VAL A 648 -9.23 10.27 -24.51
C VAL A 648 -10.42 11.13 -24.92
N LEU A 649 -11.51 11.00 -24.16
CA LEU A 649 -12.72 11.81 -24.36
C LEU A 649 -12.75 12.95 -23.33
N VAL A 650 -12.99 14.16 -23.82
CA VAL A 650 -13.32 15.34 -23.00
C VAL A 650 -14.75 15.76 -23.33
N GLU A 651 -15.66 15.65 -22.36
CA GLU A 651 -17.06 16.05 -22.54
C GLU A 651 -17.30 17.43 -21.92
N GLU A 652 -17.78 18.37 -22.72
CA GLU A 652 -18.27 19.65 -22.25
C GLU A 652 -19.79 19.58 -22.02
N VAL A 653 -20.21 19.83 -20.77
CA VAL A 653 -21.61 19.96 -20.39
C VAL A 653 -21.81 21.35 -19.80
N LEU A 654 -22.34 22.25 -20.63
CA LEU A 654 -22.69 23.61 -20.23
C LEU A 654 -23.98 23.59 -19.41
N GLY A 655 -24.04 24.43 -18.38
CA GLY A 655 -25.23 24.55 -17.55
C GLY A 655 -25.40 25.94 -16.99
N ASP A 656 -26.63 26.30 -16.64
CA ASP A 656 -27.01 27.67 -16.26
C ASP A 656 -26.15 28.28 -15.15
N LYS A 657 -25.71 27.44 -14.20
CA LYS A 657 -24.90 27.86 -13.05
C LYS A 657 -23.43 27.49 -13.17
N ARG A 658 -23.12 26.38 -13.83
CA ARG A 658 -21.78 25.79 -13.87
C ARG A 658 -21.53 25.06 -15.17
N ASN A 659 -20.36 25.31 -15.75
CA ASN A 659 -19.81 24.54 -16.86
C ASN A 659 -19.00 23.37 -16.29
N ARG A 660 -19.19 22.18 -16.86
CA ARG A 660 -18.50 20.96 -16.42
C ARG A 660 -17.75 20.36 -17.61
N TYR A 661 -16.50 19.99 -17.37
CA TYR A 661 -15.63 19.37 -18.36
C TYR A 661 -15.15 18.03 -17.82
N PHE A 662 -15.62 16.92 -18.40
CA PHE A 662 -15.29 15.56 -17.94
C PHE A 662 -14.15 14.99 -18.76
N PHE A 663 -13.02 14.69 -18.11
CA PHE A 663 -11.83 14.11 -18.71
C PHE A 663 -11.81 12.61 -18.44
N HIS A 664 -12.13 11.80 -19.46
CA HIS A 664 -12.12 10.34 -19.39
C HIS A 664 -10.75 9.78 -19.78
N THR A 665 -9.83 9.79 -18.82
CA THR A 665 -8.43 9.38 -19.01
C THR A 665 -8.16 7.91 -18.67
N LEU A 666 -8.89 7.34 -17.69
CA LEU A 666 -8.74 5.95 -17.22
C LEU A 666 -7.31 5.53 -16.83
N ILE A 667 -6.54 6.42 -16.21
CA ILE A 667 -5.18 6.14 -15.75
C ILE A 667 -5.09 5.87 -14.24
N GLY A 668 -6.22 5.57 -13.61
CA GLY A 668 -6.31 5.37 -12.16
C GLY A 668 -6.28 6.69 -11.37
N ARG A 669 -6.86 6.64 -10.17
CA ARG A 669 -7.16 7.86 -9.40
C ARG A 669 -5.94 8.65 -8.97
N ARG A 670 -4.80 8.00 -8.68
CA ARG A 670 -3.59 8.70 -8.23
C ARG A 670 -2.96 9.54 -9.35
N ALA A 671 -2.94 9.03 -10.58
CA ALA A 671 -2.46 9.78 -11.74
C ALA A 671 -3.48 10.86 -12.15
N ASN A 672 -4.77 10.57 -12.07
CA ASN A 672 -5.82 11.58 -12.23
C ASN A 672 -5.74 12.71 -11.21
N ASP A 673 -5.31 12.45 -9.97
CA ASP A 673 -5.19 13.48 -8.92
C ASP A 673 -4.05 14.44 -9.26
N ALA A 674 -2.96 13.95 -9.86
CA ALA A 674 -1.91 14.79 -10.42
C ALA A 674 -2.45 15.65 -11.58
N LEU A 675 -3.04 15.04 -12.61
CA LEU A 675 -3.52 15.79 -13.78
C LEU A 675 -4.60 16.81 -13.42
N SER A 676 -5.61 16.40 -12.65
CA SER A 676 -6.73 17.27 -12.29
C SER A 676 -6.30 18.50 -11.50
N ARG A 677 -5.31 18.37 -10.61
CA ARG A 677 -4.75 19.51 -9.86
C ARG A 677 -3.94 20.43 -10.74
N ALA A 678 -3.08 19.87 -11.61
CA ALA A 678 -2.30 20.66 -12.55
C ALA A 678 -3.24 21.44 -13.49
N PHE A 679 -4.26 20.78 -14.03
CA PHE A 679 -5.21 21.39 -14.95
C PHE A 679 -6.07 22.43 -14.25
N ALA A 680 -6.59 22.13 -13.05
CA ALA A 680 -7.34 23.09 -12.26
C ALA A 680 -6.51 24.33 -11.92
N TYR A 681 -5.23 24.16 -11.59
CA TYR A 681 -4.32 25.29 -11.34
C TYR A 681 -4.12 26.15 -12.59
N LEU A 682 -3.79 25.55 -13.73
CA LEU A 682 -3.61 26.27 -15.00
C LEU A 682 -4.88 27.00 -15.44
N VAL A 683 -6.05 26.37 -15.30
CA VAL A 683 -7.34 26.98 -15.61
C VAL A 683 -7.66 28.10 -14.63
N SER A 684 -7.37 27.93 -13.34
CA SER A 684 -7.60 28.95 -12.32
C SER A 684 -6.80 30.22 -12.59
N GLU A 685 -5.51 30.08 -12.92
CA GLU A 685 -4.63 31.19 -13.31
C GLU A 685 -5.14 31.87 -14.59
N ARG A 686 -5.56 31.09 -15.59
CA ARG A 686 -6.02 31.63 -16.88
C ARG A 686 -7.36 32.37 -16.79
N LYS A 687 -8.32 31.81 -16.04
CA LYS A 687 -9.70 32.35 -15.97
C LYS A 687 -9.93 33.28 -14.78
N GLY A 688 -8.98 33.36 -13.85
CA GLY A 688 -9.08 34.16 -12.63
C GLY A 688 -10.23 33.70 -11.73
N THR A 689 -10.46 32.39 -11.64
CA THR A 689 -11.58 31.82 -10.87
C THR A 689 -11.17 30.53 -10.16
N ASN A 690 -11.92 30.17 -9.11
CA ASN A 690 -11.74 28.88 -8.45
C ASN A 690 -12.32 27.76 -9.32
N VAL A 691 -11.56 26.69 -9.49
CA VAL A 691 -11.97 25.52 -10.27
C VAL A 691 -12.32 24.39 -9.30
N GLY A 692 -13.58 23.95 -9.33
CA GLY A 692 -13.99 22.74 -8.61
C GLY A 692 -13.43 21.51 -9.31
N VAL A 693 -13.02 20.50 -8.54
CA VAL A 693 -12.50 19.24 -9.07
C VAL A 693 -13.28 18.07 -8.48
N ALA A 694 -13.83 17.23 -9.35
CA ALA A 694 -14.35 15.91 -8.99
C ALA A 694 -13.44 14.86 -9.59
N ILE A 695 -13.12 13.79 -8.87
CA ILE A 695 -12.16 12.80 -9.33
C ILE A 695 -12.55 11.39 -8.90
N ASN A 696 -12.36 10.43 -9.82
CA ASN A 696 -12.46 9.01 -9.54
C ASN A 696 -11.39 8.21 -10.31
N ASP A 697 -11.56 6.89 -10.37
CA ASP A 697 -10.61 5.99 -11.03
C ASP A 697 -10.64 6.10 -12.57
N ASN A 698 -11.76 6.51 -13.15
CA ASN A 698 -11.98 6.60 -14.60
C ASN A 698 -11.61 7.97 -15.18
N GLY A 699 -11.49 9.01 -14.34
CA GLY A 699 -11.22 10.35 -14.82
C GLY A 699 -11.40 11.42 -13.76
N PHE A 700 -11.57 12.66 -14.21
CA PHE A 700 -11.90 13.79 -13.37
C PHE A 700 -12.78 14.80 -14.11
N ALA A 701 -13.45 15.67 -13.37
CA ALA A 701 -14.20 16.78 -13.91
C ALA A 701 -13.68 18.11 -13.38
N LEU A 702 -13.53 19.09 -14.27
CA LEU A 702 -13.33 20.49 -13.89
C LEU A 702 -14.67 21.21 -13.90
N ILE A 703 -14.94 21.95 -12.84
CA ILE A 703 -16.23 22.61 -12.60
C ILE A 703 -15.98 24.11 -12.49
N LEU A 704 -16.50 24.87 -13.45
CA LEU A 704 -16.30 26.31 -13.57
C LEU A 704 -17.65 27.05 -13.47
N PRO A 705 -17.64 28.35 -13.09
CA PRO A 705 -18.80 29.23 -13.29
C PRO A 705 -19.26 29.26 -14.75
N SER A 706 -20.57 29.44 -14.98
CA SER A 706 -21.17 29.40 -16.32
C SER A 706 -20.62 30.49 -17.28
N ASP A 707 -20.18 31.63 -16.74
CA ASP A 707 -19.55 32.73 -17.48
C ASP A 707 -18.06 32.47 -17.83
N LYS A 708 -17.47 31.39 -17.31
CA LYS A 708 -16.06 31.04 -17.49
C LYS A 708 -15.91 29.78 -18.34
N ARG A 709 -16.39 29.82 -19.59
CA ARG A 709 -16.26 28.70 -20.54
C ARG A 709 -14.80 28.52 -21.02
N LEU A 710 -14.38 27.28 -21.24
CA LEU A 710 -13.11 26.90 -21.87
C LEU A 710 -13.33 26.70 -23.37
N THR A 711 -12.43 27.21 -24.20
CA THR A 711 -12.44 26.87 -25.63
C THR A 711 -11.82 25.50 -25.87
N GLU A 712 -12.05 24.93 -27.05
CA GLU A 712 -11.44 23.65 -27.44
C GLU A 712 -9.90 23.73 -27.45
N GLU A 713 -9.30 24.80 -28.01
CA GLU A 713 -7.86 25.05 -27.88
C GLU A 713 -7.38 25.06 -26.42
N GLU A 714 -8.11 25.74 -25.53
CA GLU A 714 -7.72 25.78 -24.11
C GLU A 714 -7.76 24.39 -23.48
N LEU A 715 -8.71 23.53 -23.86
CA LEU A 715 -8.78 22.14 -23.40
C LEU A 715 -7.61 21.30 -23.93
N LEU A 716 -7.27 21.45 -25.21
CA LEU A 716 -6.16 20.72 -25.84
C LEU A 716 -4.80 21.15 -25.27
N GLU A 717 -4.63 22.43 -24.95
CA GLU A 717 -3.41 22.96 -24.32
C GLU A 717 -3.14 22.36 -22.93
N LEU A 718 -4.18 21.96 -22.18
CA LEU A 718 -3.99 21.30 -20.88
C LEU A 718 -3.20 19.98 -20.99
N PHE A 719 -3.24 19.31 -22.15
CA PHE A 719 -2.46 18.09 -22.37
C PHE A 719 -1.03 18.36 -22.86
N ARG A 720 -0.65 19.62 -23.09
CA ARG A 720 0.67 20.02 -23.61
C ARG A 720 1.54 20.66 -22.52
N ILE A 721 1.55 20.05 -21.33
CA ILE A 721 2.35 20.54 -20.19
C ILE A 721 3.80 20.08 -20.35
N ALA A 722 4.73 21.04 -20.44
CA ALA A 722 6.16 20.75 -20.58
C ALA A 722 6.80 20.20 -19.29
N ASP A 723 6.43 20.75 -18.12
CA ASP A 723 6.93 20.31 -16.81
C ASP A 723 5.76 20.15 -15.83
N LEU A 724 5.21 18.94 -15.74
CA LEU A 724 4.09 18.64 -14.85
C LEU A 724 4.47 18.80 -13.38
N ARG A 725 5.73 18.51 -13.01
CA ARG A 725 6.19 18.56 -11.62
C ARG A 725 6.27 19.98 -11.11
N GLU A 726 6.76 20.92 -11.91
CA GLU A 726 6.79 22.33 -11.52
C GLU A 726 5.38 22.93 -11.43
N VAL A 727 4.47 22.58 -12.36
CA VAL A 727 3.05 22.98 -12.28
C VAL A 727 2.40 22.45 -11.00
N LEU A 728 2.63 21.17 -10.67
CA LEU A 728 2.11 20.56 -9.45
C LEU A 728 2.68 21.20 -8.17
N LYS A 729 3.97 21.50 -8.14
CA LYS A 729 4.61 22.20 -7.02
C LYS A 729 3.92 23.56 -6.78
N ASN A 730 3.70 24.34 -7.82
CA ASN A 730 2.98 25.61 -7.73
C ASN A 730 1.52 25.42 -7.27
N ALA A 731 0.82 24.41 -7.79
CA ALA A 731 -0.53 24.06 -7.37
C ALA A 731 -0.62 23.64 -5.88
N LEU A 732 0.46 23.11 -5.30
CA LEU A 732 0.50 22.60 -3.93
C LEU A 732 0.87 23.64 -2.88
N ASP A 733 1.53 24.73 -3.26
CA ASP A 733 2.19 25.68 -2.37
C ASP A 733 1.33 26.23 -1.24
N ASN A 734 0.03 26.44 -1.50
CA ASN A 734 -0.90 27.04 -0.54
C ASN A 734 -1.90 26.04 0.06
N THR A 735 -1.74 24.74 -0.22
CA THR A 735 -2.68 23.69 0.16
C THR A 735 -2.49 23.18 1.60
N GLU A 736 -3.56 22.65 2.20
CA GLU A 736 -3.46 21.94 3.49
C GLU A 736 -2.70 20.61 3.35
N LEU A 737 -2.77 19.97 2.18
CA LEU A 737 -2.01 18.77 1.83
C LEU A 737 -0.51 18.99 2.04
N LEU A 738 0.08 20.05 1.46
CA LEU A 738 1.49 20.36 1.66
C LEU A 738 1.85 20.61 3.13
N LYS A 739 1.04 21.40 3.85
CA LYS A 739 1.29 21.73 5.26
C LYS A 739 1.30 20.50 6.16
N ARG A 740 0.43 19.52 5.90
CA ARG A 740 0.30 18.29 6.69
C ARG A 740 1.36 17.27 6.32
N ARG A 741 1.62 17.08 5.04
CA ARG A 741 2.68 16.18 4.55
C ARG A 741 4.06 16.67 4.96
N PHE A 742 4.31 17.98 4.88
CA PHE A 742 5.54 18.57 5.40
C PHE A 742 5.72 18.31 6.90
N ARG A 743 4.66 18.28 7.72
CA ARG A 743 4.79 17.88 9.14
C ARG A 743 5.26 16.42 9.26
N HIS A 744 4.73 15.50 8.47
CA HIS A 744 5.13 14.09 8.50
C HIS A 744 6.61 13.94 8.12
N VAL A 745 7.01 14.58 7.03
CA VAL A 745 8.39 14.63 6.53
C VAL A 745 9.33 15.29 7.56
N ALA A 746 8.95 16.44 8.12
CA ALA A 746 9.72 17.12 9.15
C ALA A 746 9.89 16.28 10.43
N ASN A 747 8.86 15.51 10.81
CA ASN A 747 8.93 14.59 11.94
C ASN A 747 9.86 13.40 11.65
N ARG A 748 9.77 12.79 10.46
CA ARG A 748 10.65 11.68 10.05
C ARG A 748 12.09 12.14 9.87
N GLY A 749 12.31 13.26 9.20
CA GLY A 749 13.62 13.87 8.97
C GLY A 749 14.25 14.51 10.21
N LEU A 750 13.64 14.37 11.40
CA LEU A 750 14.14 14.90 12.67
C LEU A 750 14.25 16.43 12.73
N LEU A 751 13.55 17.14 11.84
CA LEU A 751 13.39 18.59 11.89
C LEU A 751 12.51 19.00 13.06
N ILE A 752 11.41 18.27 13.25
CA ILE A 752 10.50 18.43 14.38
C ILE A 752 10.55 17.16 15.24
N LEU A 753 11.04 17.31 16.46
CA LEU A 753 11.10 16.19 17.40
C LEU A 753 9.71 15.89 17.99
N ARG A 754 9.19 14.68 17.76
CA ARG A 754 7.94 14.15 18.37
C ARG A 754 8.06 14.05 19.89
N ARG A 755 9.24 13.61 20.37
CA ARG A 755 9.58 13.43 21.78
C ARG A 755 10.90 14.11 22.08
N TYR A 756 10.95 14.85 23.19
CA TYR A 756 12.16 15.51 23.67
C TYR A 756 12.27 15.34 25.19
N VAL A 757 13.38 14.76 25.66
CA VAL A 757 13.68 14.54 27.09
C VAL A 757 12.49 13.89 27.82
N GLY A 758 11.98 12.78 27.28
CA GLY A 758 10.87 12.01 27.89
C GLY A 758 9.47 12.61 27.70
N ARG A 759 9.33 13.84 27.20
CA ARG A 759 8.02 14.48 26.97
C ARG A 759 7.59 14.38 25.51
N ARG A 760 6.38 13.90 25.26
CA ARG A 760 5.77 13.89 23.92
C ARG A 760 5.21 15.28 23.59
N LYS A 761 5.61 15.87 22.46
CA LYS A 761 5.00 17.11 21.97
C LYS A 761 3.59 16.83 21.48
N ARG A 762 2.61 17.65 21.88
CA ARG A 762 1.23 17.58 21.38
C ARG A 762 1.19 17.81 19.87
N LEU A 763 0.36 17.06 19.14
CA LEU A 763 0.27 17.10 17.67
C LEU A 763 -0.05 18.51 17.14
N GLY A 764 -0.97 19.22 17.77
CA GLY A 764 -1.29 20.61 17.38
C GLY A 764 -0.08 21.55 17.46
N ARG A 765 0.83 21.36 18.42
CA ARG A 765 2.07 22.14 18.52
C ARG A 765 3.05 21.76 17.42
N GLN A 766 3.14 20.48 17.06
CA GLN A 766 3.97 20.03 15.94
C GLN A 766 3.48 20.65 14.62
N GLN A 767 2.17 20.68 14.38
CA GLN A 767 1.59 21.30 13.17
C GLN A 767 1.88 22.80 13.09
N VAL A 768 1.73 23.54 14.19
CA VAL A 768 2.06 24.98 14.20
C VAL A 768 3.52 25.22 13.87
N MET A 769 4.44 24.43 14.47
CA MET A 769 5.87 24.51 14.15
C MET A 769 6.16 24.17 12.68
N ALA A 770 5.51 23.14 12.14
CA ALA A 770 5.67 22.74 10.75
C ALA A 770 5.26 23.84 9.78
N VAL A 771 4.11 24.50 10.00
CA VAL A 771 3.66 25.62 9.16
C VAL A 771 4.64 26.80 9.23
N THR A 772 5.15 27.13 10.42
CA THR A 772 6.15 28.21 10.57
C THR A 772 7.45 27.87 9.84
N LEU A 773 7.96 26.64 9.99
CA LEU A 773 9.19 26.20 9.33
C LEU A 773 9.01 26.11 7.82
N LEU A 774 7.87 25.61 7.34
CA LEU A 774 7.55 25.54 5.91
C LEU A 774 7.63 26.92 5.26
N LYS A 775 7.05 27.95 5.90
CA LYS A 775 7.11 29.33 5.40
C LYS A 775 8.56 29.81 5.28
N VAL A 776 9.34 29.70 6.35
CA VAL A 776 10.76 30.13 6.38
C VAL A 776 11.59 29.38 5.33
N LEU A 777 11.39 28.08 5.18
CA LEU A 777 12.15 27.27 4.23
C LEU A 777 11.78 27.59 2.79
N ARG A 778 10.50 27.81 2.48
CA ARG A 778 10.10 28.23 1.12
C ARG A 778 10.68 29.60 0.75
N GLU A 779 10.68 30.54 1.69
CA GLU A 779 11.16 31.91 1.45
C GLU A 779 12.69 31.99 1.36
N ASN A 780 13.41 31.29 2.24
CA ASN A 780 14.87 31.48 2.38
C ASN A 780 15.70 30.32 1.80
N HIS A 781 15.13 29.11 1.72
CA HIS A 781 15.85 27.87 1.39
C HIS A 781 15.01 26.92 0.52
N PRO A 782 14.56 27.32 -0.69
CA PRO A 782 13.66 26.51 -1.51
C PRO A 782 14.24 25.14 -1.90
N GLY A 783 15.57 25.02 -1.96
CA GLY A 783 16.30 23.76 -2.19
C GLY A 783 16.45 22.85 -0.96
N PHE A 784 15.85 23.18 0.18
CA PHE A 784 16.00 22.42 1.41
C PHE A 784 15.53 20.95 1.23
N PRO A 785 16.33 19.94 1.64
CA PRO A 785 16.07 18.54 1.31
C PRO A 785 14.71 18.04 1.81
N LEU A 786 14.30 18.40 3.02
CA LEU A 786 13.00 17.95 3.56
C LEU A 786 11.81 18.71 2.96
N LEU A 787 12.03 19.87 2.34
CA LEU A 787 10.98 20.56 1.58
C LEU A 787 10.76 19.86 0.24
N ARG A 788 11.85 19.58 -0.49
CA ARG A 788 11.82 18.79 -1.72
C ARG A 788 11.19 17.42 -1.52
N GLU A 789 11.56 16.75 -0.42
CA GLU A 789 10.99 15.48 0.00
C GLU A 789 9.48 15.54 0.21
N ALA A 790 8.94 16.64 0.75
CA ALA A 790 7.50 16.80 0.93
C ALA A 790 6.76 16.92 -0.41
N TYR A 791 7.31 17.66 -1.38
CA TYR A 791 6.74 17.68 -2.73
C TYR A 791 6.84 16.32 -3.40
N ARG A 792 7.98 15.63 -3.27
CA ARG A 792 8.21 14.31 -3.85
C ARG A 792 7.24 13.27 -3.28
N GLU A 793 7.05 13.21 -1.97
CA GLU A 793 6.06 12.30 -1.36
C GLU A 793 4.61 12.61 -1.75
N ILE A 794 4.25 13.89 -1.95
CA ILE A 794 2.91 14.23 -2.43
C ILE A 794 2.74 13.78 -3.88
N THR A 795 3.66 14.16 -4.76
CA THR A 795 3.54 13.95 -6.21
C THR A 795 3.78 12.49 -6.64
N GLU A 796 4.63 11.76 -5.92
CA GLU A 796 4.98 10.37 -6.26
C GLU A 796 4.32 9.32 -5.36
N ASP A 797 4.26 9.54 -4.04
CA ASP A 797 3.75 8.51 -3.10
C ASP A 797 2.24 8.65 -2.86
N SER A 798 1.68 9.86 -2.95
CA SER A 798 0.26 10.13 -2.74
C SER A 798 -0.50 10.24 -4.07
N MET A 799 0.08 10.98 -5.02
CA MET A 799 -0.32 10.98 -6.43
C MET A 799 0.50 9.96 -7.21
N ASP A 800 0.36 9.92 -8.53
CA ASP A 800 1.20 9.11 -9.41
C ASP A 800 1.68 9.96 -10.59
N VAL A 801 2.58 10.92 -10.29
CA VAL A 801 3.07 11.88 -11.29
C VAL A 801 3.83 11.19 -12.43
N GLU A 802 4.57 10.11 -12.17
CA GLU A 802 5.31 9.38 -13.21
C GLU A 802 4.38 8.80 -14.27
N ASN A 803 3.30 8.15 -13.86
CA ASN A 803 2.33 7.60 -14.82
C ASN A 803 1.45 8.69 -15.46
N ALA A 804 1.24 9.83 -14.78
CA ALA A 804 0.62 10.99 -15.39
C ALA A 804 1.51 11.62 -16.49
N GLU A 805 2.81 11.76 -16.24
CA GLU A 805 3.82 12.19 -17.23
C GLU A 805 3.87 11.21 -18.41
N PHE A 806 3.90 9.91 -18.14
CA PHE A 806 3.83 8.88 -19.18
C PHE A 806 2.58 9.02 -20.04
N PHE A 807 1.41 9.23 -19.44
CA PHE A 807 0.18 9.46 -20.19
C PHE A 807 0.23 10.73 -21.05
N LEU A 808 0.72 11.87 -20.52
CA LEU A 808 0.88 13.09 -21.29
C LEU A 808 1.87 12.91 -22.46
N ASN A 809 2.93 12.13 -22.27
CA ASN A 809 3.87 11.79 -23.33
C ASN A 809 3.20 10.97 -24.45
N LEU A 810 2.35 9.99 -24.11
CA LEU A 810 1.58 9.23 -25.12
C LEU A 810 0.67 10.14 -25.96
N VAL A 811 0.07 11.16 -25.33
CA VAL A 811 -0.75 12.17 -26.00
C VAL A 811 0.13 13.07 -26.88
N GLY A 812 1.26 13.55 -26.35
CA GLY A 812 2.22 14.41 -27.07
C GLY A 812 2.86 13.73 -28.29
N GLU A 813 3.08 12.41 -28.22
CA GLU A 813 3.55 11.59 -29.34
C GLU A 813 2.44 11.23 -30.35
N GLY A 814 1.18 11.60 -30.08
CA GLY A 814 0.04 11.28 -30.94
C GLY A 814 -0.40 9.82 -30.90
N ARG A 815 0.08 9.01 -29.93
CA ARG A 815 -0.36 7.62 -29.73
C ARG A 815 -1.76 7.55 -29.13
N VAL A 816 -2.17 8.60 -28.41
CA VAL A 816 -3.50 8.79 -27.83
C VAL A 816 -4.07 10.09 -28.38
N ARG A 817 -5.20 10.01 -29.07
CA ARG A 817 -5.92 11.19 -29.59
C ARG A 817 -6.88 11.74 -28.54
N ILE A 818 -7.04 13.06 -28.54
CA ILE A 818 -8.05 13.74 -27.72
C ILE A 818 -9.27 13.98 -28.60
N VAL A 819 -10.45 13.64 -28.10
CA VAL A 819 -11.75 13.94 -28.72
C VAL A 819 -12.51 14.83 -27.75
N VAL A 820 -12.92 16.02 -28.20
CA VAL A 820 -13.75 16.94 -27.43
C VAL A 820 -15.18 16.86 -27.97
N GLU A 821 -16.16 16.61 -27.10
CA GLU A 821 -17.56 16.55 -27.48
C GLU A 821 -18.41 17.45 -26.59
N HIS A 822 -19.43 18.06 -27.20
CA HIS A 822 -20.37 18.94 -26.51
C HIS A 822 -21.69 18.22 -26.31
N HIS A 823 -22.14 18.14 -25.07
CA HIS A 823 -23.35 17.38 -24.70
C HIS A 823 -24.26 18.19 -23.78
N GLU A 824 -25.57 18.04 -23.93
CA GLU A 824 -26.55 18.64 -23.01
C GLU A 824 -26.50 18.01 -21.62
N LEU A 825 -26.15 16.71 -21.56
CA LEU A 825 -26.05 15.92 -20.34
C LEU A 825 -24.74 15.11 -20.32
N PRO A 826 -24.19 14.82 -19.12
CA PRO A 826 -23.03 13.96 -19.00
C PRO A 826 -23.36 12.55 -19.52
N SER A 827 -22.46 11.92 -20.26
CA SER A 827 -22.68 10.58 -20.81
C SER A 827 -22.83 9.48 -19.76
N PRO A 828 -23.28 8.26 -20.14
CA PRO A 828 -23.30 7.11 -19.24
C PRO A 828 -21.97 6.83 -18.52
N PHE A 829 -20.82 7.15 -19.12
CA PHE A 829 -19.50 7.01 -18.50
C PHE A 829 -19.19 8.15 -17.51
N ALA A 830 -19.81 9.32 -17.65
CA ALA A 830 -19.59 10.48 -16.77
C ALA A 830 -20.51 10.50 -15.55
N PHE A 831 -21.58 9.69 -15.50
CA PHE A 831 -22.56 9.69 -14.41
C PHE A 831 -21.97 9.62 -13.00
N ASN A 832 -20.98 8.74 -12.81
CA ASN A 832 -20.34 8.59 -11.50
C ASN A 832 -19.45 9.78 -11.13
N LEU A 833 -18.80 10.44 -12.11
CA LEU A 833 -18.06 11.68 -11.90
C LEU A 833 -19.00 12.85 -11.63
N GLU A 834 -20.10 12.95 -12.38
CA GLU A 834 -21.15 13.95 -12.16
C GLU A 834 -21.71 13.84 -10.75
N ALA A 835 -22.04 12.63 -10.30
CA ALA A 835 -22.56 12.44 -8.95
C ALA A 835 -21.53 12.77 -7.85
N ILE A 836 -20.23 12.69 -8.12
CA ILE A 836 -19.17 13.11 -7.18
C ILE A 836 -19.00 14.63 -7.21
N GLY A 837 -19.09 15.25 -8.39
CA GLY A 837 -18.94 16.70 -8.58
C GLY A 837 -20.19 17.50 -8.28
N SER A 838 -21.34 16.83 -8.18
CA SER A 838 -22.61 17.45 -7.82
C SER A 838 -22.64 17.73 -6.33
N SER A 839 -22.88 19.01 -5.99
CA SER A 839 -23.16 19.40 -4.62
C SER A 839 -24.44 18.73 -4.08
N ASP A 840 -25.33 18.30 -4.97
CA ASP A 840 -26.68 17.83 -4.65
C ASP A 840 -26.70 16.39 -4.11
N VAL A 841 -25.55 15.70 -4.14
CA VAL A 841 -25.44 14.28 -3.79
C VAL A 841 -24.70 14.13 -2.46
N VAL A 842 -25.45 13.86 -1.39
CA VAL A 842 -24.89 13.71 -0.03
C VAL A 842 -24.85 12.25 0.39
N LEU A 843 -25.95 11.54 0.12
CA LEU A 843 -26.13 10.13 0.45
C LEU A 843 -25.92 9.25 -0.79
N MET A 844 -25.61 7.98 -0.54
CA MET A 844 -25.54 6.97 -1.62
C MET A 844 -26.87 6.81 -2.37
N GLU A 845 -27.99 7.08 -1.69
CA GLU A 845 -29.34 7.03 -2.27
C GLU A 845 -29.56 8.18 -3.25
N ASP A 846 -29.17 9.41 -2.88
CA ASP A 846 -29.22 10.59 -3.76
C ASP A 846 -28.40 10.38 -5.04
N ARG A 847 -27.21 9.78 -4.89
CA ARG A 847 -26.34 9.43 -6.03
C ARG A 847 -27.05 8.53 -7.01
N ARG A 848 -27.70 7.47 -6.52
CA ARG A 848 -28.38 6.50 -7.37
C ARG A 848 -29.58 7.11 -8.06
N GLU A 849 -30.36 7.91 -7.36
CA GLU A 849 -31.52 8.57 -7.94
C GLU A 849 -31.10 9.57 -9.02
N MET A 850 -30.04 10.34 -8.80
CA MET A 850 -29.46 11.22 -9.82
C MET A 850 -29.02 10.44 -11.06
N ILE A 851 -28.28 9.33 -10.87
CA ILE A 851 -27.83 8.47 -11.98
C ILE A 851 -29.02 7.91 -12.76
N LYS A 852 -30.09 7.47 -12.06
CA LYS A 852 -31.32 6.98 -12.70
C LYS A 852 -32.00 8.06 -13.54
N GLN A 853 -32.10 9.28 -13.04
CA GLN A 853 -32.72 10.40 -13.75
C GLN A 853 -31.91 10.79 -14.99
N LEU A 854 -30.59 10.92 -14.87
CA LEU A 854 -29.70 11.17 -15.99
C LEU A 854 -29.83 10.06 -17.05
N HIS A 855 -29.82 8.80 -16.62
CA HIS A 855 -29.99 7.67 -17.52
C HIS A 855 -31.32 7.70 -18.27
N ARG A 856 -32.45 7.95 -17.60
CA ARG A 856 -33.77 8.08 -18.28
C ARG A 856 -33.77 9.15 -19.36
N ARG A 857 -33.14 10.31 -19.09
CA ARG A 857 -33.07 11.41 -20.06
C ARG A 857 -32.20 11.04 -21.27
N ILE A 858 -31.04 10.42 -21.05
CA ILE A 858 -30.19 9.93 -22.15
C ILE A 858 -30.89 8.85 -22.96
N MET A 859 -31.54 7.88 -22.31
CA MET A 859 -32.28 6.84 -23.02
C MET A 859 -33.38 7.43 -23.90
N ALA A 860 -34.06 8.48 -23.46
CA ALA A 860 -35.04 9.20 -24.27
C ALA A 860 -34.40 9.90 -25.49
N MET A 861 -33.18 10.45 -25.34
CA MET A 861 -32.43 11.09 -26.42
C MET A 861 -31.92 10.11 -27.48
N ILE A 862 -31.47 8.91 -27.08
CA ILE A 862 -30.89 7.91 -28.02
C ILE A 862 -31.90 6.90 -28.58
N SER A 863 -33.15 6.94 -28.10
CA SER A 863 -34.24 6.08 -28.58
C SER A 863 -35.21 6.80 -29.53
N GLY A 864 -35.16 8.13 -29.57
CA GLY A 864 -35.77 8.94 -30.63
C GLY A 864 -34.82 9.04 -31.82
#